data_AF-A0A9Q0EIM3-F1
#
_entry.id   AF-A0A9Q0EIM3-F1
#
_cell.length_a   1.000
_cell.length_b   1.000
_cell.length_c   1.000
_cell.angle_alpha   90.00
_cell.angle_beta   90.00
_cell.angle_gamma   90.00
#
_symmetry.space_group_name_H-M   'P 1'
#
loop_
_entity.id
_entity.type
_entity.pdbx_description
1 polymer ?
#
loop_
_entity_poly.entity_id
_entity_poly.type
_entity_poly.pdbx_seq_one_letter_code
_entity_poly.pdbx_strand_id
1 'polypeptide(L)'
;MAKQLKTLMECPLVLAAVLITGIGGSFQFGFNVSVMTSPSSFIKDMVNETSWKRYGLRLEDWKISMIWSFLVSIFCVGGLLGSLLAEQMVKKYGRKQCILLNNLVAILGAILMLLSERAMSFEMILVARLLYGINSGKFTGQLLGIKELLGTQDRWVWLLGFSGLPALVQLSTLPILPESPRYLLLNRGDHWGYDRAVKRLWGSRDCSVETQEIQQESSAFQDAKVHTVLELLRSRSIRWPVLTIIVTYTTIQLSGINAVYFYSLEVFTAAGIPEDQLRYVALGTGLCEVTASVCCTLLTIALYLQTYISWMPYCSIVLIFLCIFFVSSGPAGATMGILAEFFTHSYKPAGYALASSINWVGLFLVGMLFPLVVVYLQSFCFLIFLFFTTSTAIFVWFNVPETDNLSALEIMEEFRKMHTKPKEDKVPLRLLSECLQLDGKETKPNLYHQTVFVNRSLTLESIRCFGFDMDYTLAMYKSPEYESLGFEMIRDRLVSIGYPHELLRYTYDPSFPTRGLVFDTRYGNLLKVDSNGNILLCTHGFSFLAREAINSYYPNRFIQRDDIDRFYTLNTLFNLSETYLYACLVSFFNRARRYTNQKRGFQHGDLFMSFRTMFQDVRDAMDYIHNTGILKDRTLKNLDKYVVQDPRLPILLTRIKEVAKVFLATNSDYRYTEAIMRYLLESGTQTSCYRKAWRSFFDLIVVDTRKPEFFAGGSVLRQVNTDTGKLRIGTYTGDLQHGTVYSGGSSDVIIDLLNMKGKDILYVGDHIFGDILKSKKRQGWKTFLVVPELITELQVWKDKRDLFEELKYLDICLAELYKHLDSGSRECPDISFIQTRVKVVTPCLLGDDPLSPTLLVDDDPLSPTLLVGDDLLSRTLLVDDDPLSPILLGDDPLSPTLLVDDDPLSPTLLVGDDLLSRTLLVDDDPLSPTLLVDDDPLSPTLLVVTHKMDTSYGQMGSLFRSGSRQTLFASQLMRYADLYSSTCINLLHYPFNYLFMAPPLLMPHECSVASPGDDINYIQASEQGSKEYPEDGN
;
A
#
# COMPACT_ATOMS: atom_id res chain seq x y z
N MET A 1 17.50 18.98 -2.32
CA MET A 1 18.63 19.66 -2.99
C MET A 1 19.12 20.92 -2.24
N ALA A 2 18.59 22.14 -2.46
CA ALA A 2 19.19 23.39 -1.95
C ALA A 2 19.51 23.42 -0.43
N LYS A 3 18.62 22.87 0.41
CA LYS A 3 18.84 22.77 1.87
C LYS A 3 20.06 21.90 2.21
N GLN A 4 20.26 20.77 1.52
CA GLN A 4 21.41 19.88 1.67
C GLN A 4 22.69 20.53 1.13
N LEU A 5 22.61 21.24 0.00
CA LEU A 5 23.75 21.97 -0.58
C LEU A 5 24.29 23.01 0.41
N LYS A 6 23.40 23.71 1.11
CA LYS A 6 23.76 24.63 2.19
C LYS A 6 24.47 23.92 3.35
N THR A 7 23.94 22.80 3.85
CA THR A 7 24.62 21.99 4.89
C THR A 7 25.99 21.46 4.44
N LEU A 8 26.18 21.21 3.14
CA LEU A 8 27.44 20.75 2.59
C LEU A 8 28.50 21.87 2.51
N MET A 9 28.07 23.11 2.23
CA MET A 9 28.93 24.30 2.28
C MET A 9 29.30 24.74 3.70
N GLU A 10 28.46 24.41 4.70
CA GLU A 10 28.73 24.67 6.13
C GLU A 10 29.86 23.77 6.70
N CYS A 11 30.27 22.72 5.99
CA CYS A 11 31.28 21.73 6.43
C CYS A 11 32.55 21.73 5.54
N PRO A 12 33.53 22.62 5.76
CA PRO A 12 34.68 22.79 4.86
C PRO A 12 35.57 21.54 4.71
N LEU A 13 35.64 20.67 5.72
CA LEU A 13 36.40 19.42 5.62
C LEU A 13 35.74 18.41 4.67
N VAL A 14 34.40 18.41 4.57
CA VAL A 14 33.66 17.57 3.61
C VAL A 14 33.88 18.08 2.19
N LEU A 15 33.80 19.39 1.98
CA LEU A 15 34.12 20.02 0.68
C LEU A 15 35.57 19.71 0.25
N ALA A 16 36.53 19.83 1.17
CA ALA A 16 37.92 19.45 0.91
C ALA A 16 38.08 17.96 0.58
N ALA A 17 37.38 17.06 1.29
CA ALA A 17 37.41 15.63 1.00
C ALA A 17 36.86 15.33 -0.40
N VAL A 18 35.76 15.97 -0.83
CA VAL A 18 35.19 15.84 -2.18
C VAL A 18 36.18 16.31 -3.25
N LEU A 19 36.85 17.46 -3.04
CA LEU A 19 37.87 17.94 -3.96
C LEU A 19 39.10 17.01 -4.04
N ILE A 20 39.64 16.55 -2.90
CA ILE A 20 40.79 15.65 -2.83
C ILE A 20 40.49 14.28 -3.47
N THR A 21 39.27 13.77 -3.30
CA THR A 21 38.84 12.50 -3.91
C THR A 21 38.50 12.64 -5.39
N GLY A 22 37.97 13.78 -5.83
CA GLY A 22 37.74 14.10 -7.25
C GLY A 22 39.04 14.27 -8.05
N ILE A 23 40.03 14.99 -7.51
CA ILE A 23 41.37 15.15 -8.11
C ILE A 23 42.17 13.83 -8.06
N GLY A 24 41.91 13.00 -7.07
CA GLY A 24 42.52 11.67 -6.96
C GLY A 24 41.97 10.66 -7.95
N GLY A 25 40.67 10.37 -7.83
CA GLY A 25 39.97 9.47 -8.74
C GLY A 25 39.69 10.17 -10.06
N SER A 26 38.61 10.94 -10.12
CA SER A 26 37.94 11.42 -11.34
C SER A 26 38.72 12.38 -12.25
N PHE A 27 40.05 12.53 -12.10
CA PHE A 27 40.94 13.41 -12.86
C PHE A 27 42.09 12.67 -13.60
N GLN A 28 42.46 11.44 -13.22
CA GLN A 28 43.69 10.79 -13.72
C GLN A 28 43.57 9.87 -14.99
N PHE A 29 42.36 9.50 -15.43
CA PHE A 29 41.99 8.61 -16.57
C PHE A 29 42.25 9.29 -17.88
N GLY A 30 41.69 10.49 -18.04
CA GLY A 30 41.69 11.30 -19.24
C GLY A 30 42.59 12.52 -19.13
N PHE A 31 43.22 12.72 -17.96
CA PHE A 31 44.63 13.04 -18.06
C PHE A 31 45.33 11.97 -18.91
N ASN A 32 45.45 10.72 -18.44
CA ASN A 32 46.18 9.68 -19.19
C ASN A 32 45.61 9.29 -20.58
N VAL A 33 44.30 9.37 -20.83
CA VAL A 33 43.65 8.97 -22.09
C VAL A 33 43.78 10.07 -23.14
N SER A 34 43.61 11.35 -22.78
CA SER A 34 43.71 12.44 -23.75
C SER A 34 45.13 13.00 -23.91
N VAL A 35 46.00 12.87 -22.89
CA VAL A 35 47.39 13.38 -22.96
C VAL A 35 48.22 12.68 -24.05
N MET A 36 47.84 11.48 -24.48
CA MET A 36 48.50 10.77 -25.59
C MET A 36 48.18 11.36 -26.96
N THR A 37 47.01 11.99 -27.15
CA THR A 37 46.57 12.48 -28.45
C THR A 37 47.49 13.59 -28.96
N SER A 38 47.79 14.59 -28.14
CA SER A 38 48.59 15.77 -28.54
C SER A 38 50.04 15.47 -28.98
N PRO A 39 50.82 14.59 -28.32
CA PRO A 39 52.17 14.20 -28.76
C PRO A 39 52.21 13.00 -29.73
N SER A 40 51.08 12.59 -30.29
CA SER A 40 50.96 11.34 -31.08
C SER A 40 51.93 11.23 -32.27
N SER A 41 52.19 12.32 -33.00
CA SER A 41 53.21 12.35 -34.06
C SER A 41 54.62 12.11 -33.50
N PHE A 42 55.01 12.88 -32.49
CA PHE A 42 56.35 12.79 -31.88
C PHE A 42 56.65 11.40 -31.32
N ILE A 43 55.64 10.71 -30.75
CA ILE A 43 55.79 9.34 -30.24
C ILE A 43 55.92 8.33 -31.39
N LYS A 44 55.19 8.51 -32.51
CA LYS A 44 55.37 7.69 -33.73
C LYS A 44 56.76 7.87 -34.35
N ASP A 45 57.25 9.10 -34.41
CA ASP A 45 58.60 9.43 -34.88
C ASP A 45 59.66 8.78 -33.96
N MET A 46 59.50 8.90 -32.64
CA MET A 46 60.39 8.27 -31.66
C MET A 46 60.39 6.74 -31.79
N VAL A 47 59.24 6.10 -32.05
CA VAL A 47 59.17 4.64 -32.31
C VAL A 47 59.96 4.25 -33.55
N ASN A 48 59.85 5.02 -34.64
CA ASN A 48 60.59 4.76 -35.88
C ASN A 48 62.09 5.01 -35.71
N GLU A 49 62.49 6.09 -35.02
CA GLU A 49 63.90 6.35 -34.68
C GLU A 49 64.50 5.29 -33.76
N THR A 50 63.78 4.86 -32.72
CA THR A 50 64.23 3.76 -31.83
C THR A 50 64.41 2.47 -32.62
N SER A 51 63.48 2.15 -33.52
CA SER A 51 63.55 0.93 -34.33
C SER A 51 64.71 0.96 -35.32
N TRP A 52 64.98 2.12 -35.93
CA TRP A 52 66.16 2.33 -36.76
C TRP A 52 67.46 2.22 -35.96
N LYS A 53 67.56 2.90 -34.82
CA LYS A 53 68.76 2.95 -33.96
C LYS A 53 69.07 1.63 -33.25
N ARG A 54 68.06 0.83 -32.87
CA ARG A 54 68.23 -0.46 -32.17
C ARG A 54 68.29 -1.68 -33.10
N TYR A 55 67.54 -1.66 -34.21
CA TYR A 55 67.35 -2.84 -35.07
C TYR A 55 67.72 -2.63 -36.54
N GLY A 56 68.12 -1.42 -36.95
CA GLY A 56 68.51 -1.13 -38.34
C GLY A 56 67.36 -1.15 -39.35
N LEU A 57 66.12 -1.12 -38.87
CA LEU A 57 64.91 -1.24 -39.70
C LEU A 57 64.05 0.01 -39.57
N ARG A 58 63.72 0.64 -40.71
CA ARG A 58 62.61 1.60 -40.78
C ARG A 58 61.31 0.82 -40.83
N LEU A 59 60.31 1.27 -40.07
CA LEU A 59 59.00 0.65 -40.06
C LEU A 59 58.09 1.28 -41.14
N GLU A 60 57.24 0.47 -41.75
CA GLU A 60 56.16 0.93 -42.62
C GLU A 60 55.05 1.58 -41.78
N ASP A 61 54.30 2.53 -42.35
CA ASP A 61 53.35 3.36 -41.60
C ASP A 61 52.25 2.56 -40.90
N TRP A 62 51.84 1.42 -41.45
CA TRP A 62 50.90 0.50 -40.81
C TRP A 62 51.50 -0.21 -39.59
N LYS A 63 52.80 -0.53 -39.60
CA LYS A 63 53.53 -1.12 -38.46
C LYS A 63 53.69 -0.08 -37.35
N ILE A 64 54.02 1.17 -37.70
CA ILE A 64 54.08 2.30 -36.77
C ILE A 64 52.70 2.54 -36.14
N SER A 65 51.65 2.56 -36.97
CA SER A 65 50.27 2.76 -36.50
C SER A 65 49.75 1.60 -35.65
N MET A 66 50.18 0.37 -35.90
CA MET A 66 49.88 -0.79 -35.05
C MET A 66 50.58 -0.70 -33.67
N ILE A 67 51.87 -0.31 -33.62
CA ILE A 67 52.59 -0.09 -32.35
C ILE A 67 51.97 1.09 -31.57
N TRP A 68 51.62 2.17 -32.27
CA TRP A 68 50.88 3.29 -31.70
C TRP A 68 49.54 2.85 -31.09
N SER A 69 48.76 2.06 -31.82
CA SER A 69 47.48 1.52 -31.35
C SER A 69 47.64 0.65 -30.11
N PHE A 70 48.73 -0.11 -30.01
CA PHE A 70 49.06 -0.90 -28.82
C PHE A 70 49.49 -0.03 -27.63
N LEU A 71 50.30 1.02 -27.84
CA LEU A 71 50.68 2.02 -26.82
C LEU A 71 49.47 2.80 -26.27
N VAL A 72 48.50 3.12 -27.12
CA VAL A 72 47.23 3.72 -26.70
C VAL A 72 46.40 2.68 -25.92
N SER A 73 46.20 1.48 -26.47
CA SER A 73 45.25 0.49 -25.93
C SER A 73 45.72 -0.22 -24.65
N ILE A 74 47.01 -0.45 -24.45
CA ILE A 74 47.55 -1.24 -23.30
C ILE A 74 47.12 -0.69 -21.93
N PHE A 75 46.87 0.62 -21.85
CA PHE A 75 46.30 1.30 -20.68
C PHE A 75 44.99 0.65 -20.20
N CYS A 76 44.17 0.16 -21.13
CA CYS A 76 42.90 -0.50 -20.82
C CYS A 76 43.08 -1.86 -20.14
N VAL A 77 44.18 -2.58 -20.46
CA VAL A 77 44.55 -3.83 -19.78
C VAL A 77 44.95 -3.54 -18.32
N GLY A 78 45.59 -2.39 -18.08
CA GLY A 78 45.88 -1.89 -16.73
C GLY A 78 44.61 -1.65 -15.92
N GLY A 79 43.63 -0.96 -16.52
CA GLY A 79 42.33 -0.72 -15.89
C GLY A 79 41.53 -1.99 -15.59
N LEU A 80 41.56 -2.96 -16.51
CA LEU A 80 40.98 -4.28 -16.28
C LEU A 80 41.59 -4.96 -15.05
N LEU A 81 42.92 -5.08 -15.00
CA LEU A 81 43.64 -5.68 -13.87
C LEU A 81 43.38 -4.92 -12.56
N GLY A 82 43.39 -3.58 -12.59
CA GLY A 82 43.05 -2.73 -11.46
C GLY A 82 41.64 -2.99 -10.92
N SER A 83 40.64 -3.05 -11.80
CA SER A 83 39.25 -3.29 -11.41
C SER A 83 39.01 -4.66 -10.78
N LEU A 84 39.70 -5.70 -11.25
CA LEU A 84 39.63 -7.06 -10.71
C LEU A 84 40.33 -7.20 -9.35
N LEU A 85 41.45 -6.50 -9.14
CA LEU A 85 42.20 -6.54 -7.88
C LEU A 85 41.59 -5.64 -6.79
N ALA A 86 40.89 -4.57 -7.17
CA ALA A 86 40.33 -3.58 -6.25
C ALA A 86 39.41 -4.20 -5.19
N GLU A 87 38.54 -5.15 -5.55
CA GLU A 87 37.60 -5.77 -4.62
C GLU A 87 38.32 -6.51 -3.47
N GLN A 88 39.34 -7.29 -3.80
CA GLN A 88 40.13 -8.06 -2.84
C GLN A 88 40.96 -7.14 -1.93
N MET A 89 41.57 -6.10 -2.52
CA MET A 89 42.40 -5.15 -1.79
C MET A 89 41.57 -4.31 -0.81
N VAL A 90 40.40 -3.81 -1.22
CA VAL A 90 39.51 -3.00 -0.37
C VAL A 90 38.98 -3.81 0.81
N LYS A 91 38.66 -5.11 0.60
CA LYS A 91 38.28 -6.02 1.69
C LYS A 91 39.41 -6.23 2.71
N LYS A 92 40.67 -6.27 2.26
CA LYS A 92 41.84 -6.59 3.11
C LYS A 92 42.45 -5.38 3.83
N TYR A 93 42.51 -4.21 3.20
CA TYR A 93 43.26 -3.04 3.70
C TYR A 93 42.37 -1.80 3.96
N GLY A 94 41.10 -1.82 3.56
CA GLY A 94 40.21 -0.67 3.67
C GLY A 94 40.43 0.40 2.59
N ARG A 95 39.40 1.20 2.33
CA ARG A 95 39.35 2.08 1.14
C ARG A 95 40.49 3.10 1.10
N LYS A 96 40.82 3.75 2.23
CA LYS A 96 41.91 4.75 2.28
C LYS A 96 43.27 4.16 1.92
N GLN A 97 43.62 2.99 2.45
CA GLN A 97 44.93 2.37 2.21
C GLN A 97 45.08 1.91 0.75
N CYS A 98 44.00 1.41 0.13
CA CYS A 98 44.01 1.06 -1.29
C CYS A 98 44.24 2.27 -2.19
N ILE A 99 43.62 3.42 -1.90
CA ILE A 99 43.82 4.65 -2.68
C ILE A 99 45.26 5.19 -2.48
N LEU A 100 45.82 5.10 -1.28
CA LEU A 100 47.23 5.46 -1.03
C LEU A 100 48.20 4.56 -1.84
N LEU A 101 48.01 3.24 -1.82
CA LEU A 101 48.82 2.28 -2.57
C LEU A 101 48.71 2.50 -4.10
N ASN A 102 47.51 2.79 -4.59
CA ASN A 102 47.22 3.09 -5.98
C ASN A 102 47.99 4.33 -6.49
N ASN A 103 48.11 5.39 -5.68
CA ASN A 103 48.91 6.57 -6.04
C ASN A 103 50.42 6.27 -6.14
N LEU A 104 50.95 5.30 -5.38
CA LEU A 104 52.36 4.87 -5.53
C LEU A 104 52.61 4.21 -6.88
N VAL A 105 51.65 3.43 -7.40
CA VAL A 105 51.70 2.83 -8.73
C VAL A 105 51.72 3.90 -9.83
N ALA A 106 50.93 4.97 -9.65
CA ALA A 106 50.90 6.12 -10.56
C ALA A 106 52.24 6.87 -10.61
N ILE A 107 52.84 7.13 -9.46
CA ILE A 107 54.14 7.81 -9.36
C ILE A 107 55.26 6.97 -10.02
N LEU A 108 55.22 5.64 -9.89
CA LEU A 108 56.13 4.75 -10.62
C LEU A 108 55.94 4.83 -12.15
N GLY A 109 54.68 4.90 -12.61
CA GLY A 109 54.36 5.16 -14.03
C GLY A 109 54.91 6.50 -14.53
N ALA A 110 54.81 7.56 -13.74
CA ALA A 110 55.36 8.88 -14.07
C ALA A 110 56.87 8.83 -14.31
N ILE A 111 57.61 8.19 -13.40
CA ILE A 111 59.07 8.06 -13.48
C ILE A 111 59.50 7.27 -14.72
N LEU A 112 58.76 6.22 -15.09
CA LEU A 112 59.04 5.42 -16.29
C LEU A 112 58.80 6.19 -17.60
N MET A 113 57.78 7.07 -17.67
CA MET A 113 57.60 7.96 -18.83
C MET A 113 58.65 9.08 -18.88
N LEU A 114 58.99 9.69 -17.74
CA LEU A 114 60.02 10.74 -17.68
C LEU A 114 61.42 10.27 -18.12
N LEU A 115 61.67 8.96 -18.09
CA LEU A 115 62.95 8.35 -18.49
C LEU A 115 62.93 7.70 -19.88
N SER A 116 61.77 7.54 -20.53
CA SER A 116 61.65 6.72 -21.75
C SER A 116 62.37 7.31 -22.96
N GLU A 117 62.33 8.64 -23.14
CA GLU A 117 63.05 9.35 -24.21
C GLU A 117 64.57 9.22 -24.02
N ARG A 118 65.07 9.45 -22.80
CA ARG A 118 66.49 9.32 -22.46
C ARG A 118 67.02 7.89 -22.57
N ALA A 119 66.15 6.88 -22.45
CA ALA A 119 66.45 5.48 -22.70
C ALA A 119 66.20 5.03 -24.16
N MET A 120 65.70 5.92 -25.03
CA MET A 120 65.22 5.63 -26.39
C MET A 120 64.27 4.42 -26.43
N SER A 121 63.33 4.30 -25.49
CA SER A 121 62.56 3.08 -25.22
C SER A 121 61.05 3.30 -25.18
N PHE A 122 60.35 2.98 -26.28
CA PHE A 122 58.87 3.03 -26.31
C PHE A 122 58.24 1.94 -25.41
N GLU A 123 58.98 0.88 -25.10
CA GLU A 123 58.56 -0.20 -24.20
C GLU A 123 58.40 0.29 -22.75
N MET A 124 59.17 1.30 -22.33
CA MET A 124 58.98 1.95 -21.02
C MET A 124 57.68 2.75 -20.96
N ILE A 125 57.28 3.39 -22.08
CA ILE A 125 55.96 4.03 -22.20
C ILE A 125 54.88 2.95 -22.10
N LEU A 126 55.02 1.81 -22.79
CA LEU A 126 54.05 0.70 -22.72
C LEU A 126 53.82 0.21 -21.28
N VAL A 127 54.90 -0.03 -20.52
CA VAL A 127 54.80 -0.46 -19.11
C VAL A 127 54.17 0.63 -18.25
N ALA A 128 54.56 1.90 -18.43
CA ALA A 128 53.97 3.01 -17.69
C ALA A 128 52.47 3.21 -17.98
N ARG A 129 52.04 3.04 -19.25
CA ARG A 129 50.64 3.06 -19.67
C ARG A 129 49.84 1.97 -18.96
N LEU A 130 50.40 0.76 -18.83
CA LEU A 130 49.78 -0.35 -18.09
C LEU A 130 49.61 -0.01 -16.59
N LEU A 131 50.62 0.59 -15.96
CA LEU A 131 50.53 1.01 -14.55
C LEU A 131 49.50 2.13 -14.34
N TYR A 132 49.45 3.12 -15.23
CA TYR A 132 48.49 4.22 -15.14
C TYR A 132 47.03 3.82 -15.37
N GLY A 133 46.78 2.74 -16.12
CA GLY A 133 45.42 2.22 -16.35
C GLY A 133 44.64 1.92 -15.07
N ILE A 134 45.35 1.61 -13.99
CA ILE A 134 44.79 1.21 -12.68
C ILE A 134 44.09 2.39 -11.94
N ASN A 135 44.28 3.66 -12.37
CA ASN A 135 44.06 4.85 -11.53
C ASN A 135 43.48 6.08 -12.30
N SER A 136 42.18 6.47 -12.16
CA SER A 136 41.51 7.12 -13.33
C SER A 136 40.15 7.95 -13.22
N GLY A 137 40.11 9.25 -13.66
CA GLY A 137 39.00 10.00 -14.39
C GLY A 137 39.39 11.23 -15.29
N LYS A 138 38.50 12.03 -15.93
CA LYS A 138 38.74 12.49 -17.34
C LYS A 138 39.34 13.88 -17.75
N PHE A 139 38.96 15.06 -17.27
CA PHE A 139 39.03 16.30 -18.11
C PHE A 139 40.41 16.95 -18.46
N THR A 140 41.41 16.98 -17.57
CA THR A 140 42.47 18.03 -17.66
C THR A 140 43.65 17.75 -18.62
N GLY A 141 43.71 16.58 -19.27
CA GLY A 141 44.79 16.24 -20.20
C GLY A 141 44.84 17.15 -21.45
N GLN A 142 43.69 17.38 -22.10
CA GLN A 142 43.61 18.27 -23.28
C GLN A 142 44.06 19.71 -22.97
N LEU A 143 43.74 20.23 -21.78
CA LEU A 143 44.05 21.62 -21.40
C LEU A 143 45.55 21.86 -21.11
N LEU A 144 46.30 20.83 -20.71
CA LEU A 144 47.75 20.93 -20.52
C LEU A 144 48.55 20.55 -21.79
N GLY A 145 47.92 19.77 -22.68
CA GLY A 145 48.52 19.30 -23.94
C GLY A 145 48.58 20.31 -25.09
N ILE A 146 48.03 21.52 -24.92
CA ILE A 146 48.17 22.61 -25.89
C ILE A 146 49.60 23.18 -25.93
N LYS A 147 49.98 23.71 -27.10
CA LYS A 147 51.35 24.12 -27.45
C LYS A 147 51.86 25.29 -26.61
N GLU A 148 50.93 26.08 -26.08
CA GLU A 148 51.14 27.27 -25.27
C GLU A 148 51.56 26.96 -23.82
N LEU A 149 51.38 25.70 -23.37
CA LEU A 149 51.83 25.22 -22.06
C LEU A 149 52.97 24.19 -22.19
N LEU A 150 52.62 22.92 -22.47
CA LEU A 150 53.54 21.78 -22.44
C LEU A 150 53.50 20.92 -23.72
N GLY A 151 52.59 21.18 -24.65
CA GLY A 151 52.47 20.49 -25.95
C GLY A 151 53.54 20.84 -26.98
N THR A 152 54.79 21.03 -26.57
CA THR A 152 55.93 21.36 -27.44
C THR A 152 56.92 20.19 -27.55
N GLN A 153 57.68 20.14 -28.65
CA GLN A 153 58.65 19.08 -28.93
C GLN A 153 59.70 18.90 -27.82
N ASP A 154 60.08 19.96 -27.09
CA ASP A 154 61.02 19.87 -25.96
C ASP A 154 60.36 19.58 -24.59
N ARG A 155 59.03 19.43 -24.53
CA ARG A 155 58.26 19.36 -23.27
C ARG A 155 57.21 18.24 -23.17
N TRP A 156 56.97 17.49 -24.24
CA TRP A 156 56.00 16.38 -24.25
C TRP A 156 56.25 15.33 -23.15
N VAL A 157 57.52 15.09 -22.78
CA VAL A 157 57.88 14.20 -21.66
C VAL A 157 57.40 14.74 -20.31
N TRP A 158 57.52 16.06 -20.07
CA TRP A 158 57.02 16.71 -18.86
C TRP A 158 55.49 16.75 -18.80
N LEU A 159 54.84 16.89 -19.96
CA LEU A 159 53.39 16.72 -20.10
C LEU A 159 52.95 15.32 -19.66
N LEU A 160 53.63 14.26 -20.11
CA LEU A 160 53.33 12.88 -19.69
C LEU A 160 53.64 12.60 -18.20
N GLY A 161 54.63 13.27 -17.63
CA GLY A 161 54.99 13.14 -16.21
C GLY A 161 54.04 13.87 -15.23
N PHE A 162 53.23 14.82 -15.71
CA PHE A 162 52.43 15.71 -14.85
C PHE A 162 51.39 14.96 -13.98
N SER A 163 50.90 13.80 -14.43
CA SER A 163 49.98 12.94 -13.67
C SER A 163 50.52 12.50 -12.29
N GLY A 164 51.84 12.53 -12.09
CA GLY A 164 52.45 12.31 -10.77
C GLY A 164 52.13 13.40 -9.74
N LEU A 165 51.84 14.64 -10.16
CA LEU A 165 51.58 15.76 -9.24
C LEU A 165 50.22 15.64 -8.52
N PRO A 166 49.07 15.39 -9.20
CA PRO A 166 47.82 15.03 -8.54
C PRO A 166 47.96 13.85 -7.58
N ALA A 167 48.70 12.82 -7.99
CA ALA A 167 48.92 11.64 -7.16
C ALA A 167 49.72 11.95 -5.89
N LEU A 168 50.76 12.80 -5.97
CA LEU A 168 51.52 13.29 -4.82
C LEU A 168 50.69 14.18 -3.89
N VAL A 169 49.84 15.07 -4.44
CA VAL A 169 48.91 15.89 -3.66
C VAL A 169 47.91 15.01 -2.92
N GLN A 170 47.35 13.99 -3.57
CA GLN A 170 46.43 13.07 -2.91
C GLN A 170 47.14 12.21 -1.84
N LEU A 171 48.32 11.67 -2.15
CA LEU A 171 49.16 10.89 -1.22
C LEU A 171 49.51 11.69 0.05
N SER A 172 49.75 12.99 -0.08
CA SER A 172 50.11 13.88 1.04
C SER A 172 48.90 14.32 1.87
N THR A 173 47.70 14.42 1.27
CA THR A 173 46.50 14.96 1.93
C THR A 173 45.55 13.89 2.49
N LEU A 174 45.43 12.72 1.84
CA LEU A 174 44.65 11.59 2.33
C LEU A 174 44.92 11.20 3.79
N PRO A 175 46.19 11.17 4.29
CA PRO A 175 46.47 10.80 5.68
C PRO A 175 45.68 11.63 6.71
N ILE A 176 45.41 12.91 6.40
CA ILE A 176 44.75 13.89 7.28
C ILE A 176 43.26 13.58 7.46
N LEU A 177 42.60 13.07 6.42
CA LEU A 177 41.17 12.73 6.44
C LEU A 177 40.90 11.50 7.35
N PRO A 178 39.82 11.47 8.15
CA PRO A 178 39.45 10.27 8.91
C PRO A 178 39.01 9.12 7.99
N GLU A 179 39.07 7.89 8.50
CA GLU A 179 38.53 6.72 7.79
C GLU A 179 36.99 6.79 7.74
N SER A 180 36.37 6.11 6.77
CA SER A 180 34.91 6.10 6.62
C SER A 180 34.20 5.61 7.90
N PRO A 181 33.32 6.41 8.54
CA PRO A 181 32.60 5.99 9.75
C PRO A 181 31.84 4.68 9.55
N ARG A 182 31.14 4.53 8.42
CA ARG A 182 30.38 3.31 8.08
C ARG A 182 31.27 2.06 7.96
N TYR A 183 32.53 2.20 7.55
CA TYR A 183 33.50 1.08 7.55
C TYR A 183 34.01 0.76 8.97
N LEU A 184 34.33 1.79 9.78
CA LEU A 184 34.76 1.62 11.16
C LEU A 184 33.69 0.90 12.01
N LEU A 185 32.42 1.29 11.84
CA LEU A 185 31.30 0.69 12.57
C LEU A 185 30.95 -0.70 12.04
N LEU A 186 30.59 -0.84 10.75
CA LEU A 186 30.04 -2.10 10.20
C LEU A 186 31.10 -3.18 9.95
N ASN A 187 32.28 -2.81 9.44
CA ASN A 187 33.31 -3.79 9.05
C ASN A 187 34.38 -4.03 10.13
N ARG A 188 34.44 -3.19 11.16
CA ARG A 188 35.51 -3.23 12.17
C ARG A 188 35.02 -3.26 13.62
N GLY A 189 33.74 -2.97 13.89
CA GLY A 189 33.20 -2.87 15.26
C GLY A 189 33.82 -1.75 16.10
N ASP A 190 34.53 -0.81 15.47
CA ASP A 190 35.35 0.21 16.12
C ASP A 190 34.49 1.43 16.48
N HIS A 191 33.60 1.25 17.46
CA HIS A 191 32.67 2.30 17.92
C HIS A 191 33.39 3.58 18.35
N TRP A 192 34.56 3.48 18.98
CA TRP A 192 35.37 4.64 19.38
C TRP A 192 36.01 5.35 18.18
N GLY A 193 36.52 4.58 17.22
CA GLY A 193 37.00 5.11 15.94
C GLY A 193 35.89 5.82 15.15
N TYR A 194 34.70 5.22 15.09
CA TYR A 194 33.49 5.80 14.49
C TYR A 194 33.18 7.17 15.10
N ASP A 195 33.05 7.23 16.43
CA ASP A 195 32.71 8.44 17.19
C ASP A 195 33.69 9.58 16.90
N ARG A 196 34.99 9.24 16.86
CA ARG A 196 36.10 10.16 16.57
C ARG A 196 36.14 10.60 15.10
N ALA A 197 35.69 9.77 14.16
CA ALA A 197 35.59 10.10 12.75
C ALA A 197 34.38 11.02 12.47
N VAL A 198 33.21 10.70 13.02
CA VAL A 198 31.99 11.52 12.93
C VAL A 198 32.22 12.92 13.49
N LYS A 199 32.75 13.02 14.72
CA LYS A 199 33.05 14.31 15.38
C LYS A 199 34.13 15.14 14.65
N ARG A 200 34.95 14.52 13.80
CA ARG A 200 35.89 15.22 12.90
C ARG A 200 35.26 15.68 11.58
N LEU A 201 34.30 14.93 11.02
CA LEU A 201 33.67 15.24 9.74
C LEU A 201 32.53 16.27 9.86
N TRP A 202 31.73 16.18 10.92
CA TRP A 202 30.50 16.95 11.11
C TRP A 202 30.47 17.79 12.40
N GLY A 203 31.58 17.79 13.17
CA GLY A 203 31.74 18.59 14.39
C GLY A 203 30.94 18.06 15.59
N SER A 204 30.60 18.95 16.52
CA SER A 204 29.87 18.64 17.76
C SER A 204 28.34 18.52 17.57
N ARG A 205 27.89 18.14 16.38
CA ARG A 205 26.47 17.91 16.09
C ARG A 205 25.99 16.61 16.74
N ASP A 206 24.75 16.60 17.20
CA ASP A 206 24.09 15.37 17.63
C ASP A 206 23.77 14.51 16.40
N CYS A 207 24.46 13.37 16.29
CA CYS A 207 24.34 12.40 15.18
C CYS A 207 23.74 11.07 15.66
N SER A 208 23.00 11.08 16.76
CA SER A 208 22.41 9.89 17.38
C SER A 208 21.40 9.20 16.46
N VAL A 209 20.68 9.96 15.62
CA VAL A 209 19.75 9.43 14.60
C VAL A 209 20.51 8.69 13.51
N GLU A 210 21.51 9.32 12.88
CA GLU A 210 22.34 8.70 11.85
C GLU A 210 23.16 7.51 12.39
N THR A 211 23.45 7.48 13.70
CA THR A 211 24.03 6.31 14.37
C THR A 211 23.03 5.16 14.47
N GLN A 212 21.78 5.44 14.89
CA GLN A 212 20.72 4.43 14.99
C GLN A 212 20.35 3.84 13.62
N GLU A 213 20.25 4.66 12.58
CA GLU A 213 19.98 4.20 11.20
C GLU A 213 21.04 3.19 10.74
N ILE A 214 22.33 3.50 10.92
CA ILE A 214 23.43 2.59 10.52
C ILE A 214 23.45 1.32 11.39
N GLN A 215 23.04 1.38 12.66
CA GLN A 215 22.91 0.19 13.51
C GLN A 215 21.69 -0.67 13.15
N GLN A 216 20.56 -0.06 12.76
CA GLN A 216 19.39 -0.79 12.24
C GLN A 216 19.73 -1.50 10.92
N GLU A 217 20.41 -0.80 10.00
CA GLU A 217 20.93 -1.40 8.76
C GLU A 217 21.93 -2.53 9.06
N SER A 218 22.76 -2.41 10.11
CA SER A 218 23.67 -3.48 10.54
C SER A 218 22.94 -4.73 11.04
N SER A 219 21.81 -4.58 11.74
CA SER A 219 21.04 -5.70 12.27
C SER A 219 20.13 -6.36 11.23
N ALA A 220 19.70 -5.63 10.20
CA ALA A 220 18.88 -6.18 9.11
C ALA A 220 19.66 -7.08 8.14
N PHE A 221 20.99 -6.93 8.04
CA PHE A 221 21.82 -7.57 7.01
C PHE A 221 23.01 -8.38 7.56
N GLN A 222 22.97 -8.78 8.83
CA GLN A 222 24.15 -9.33 9.53
C GLN A 222 24.65 -10.68 8.95
N ASP A 223 23.79 -11.47 8.29
CA ASP A 223 24.11 -12.72 7.60
C ASP A 223 24.26 -12.60 6.06
N ALA A 224 24.18 -11.38 5.51
CA ALA A 224 24.12 -11.17 4.06
C ALA A 224 25.48 -11.40 3.35
N LYS A 225 25.76 -12.64 2.94
CA LYS A 225 26.98 -13.04 2.22
C LYS A 225 27.15 -12.25 0.91
N VAL A 226 28.26 -11.52 0.79
CA VAL A 226 28.63 -10.79 -0.44
C VAL A 226 29.04 -11.79 -1.53
N HIS A 227 28.41 -11.68 -2.70
CA HIS A 227 28.59 -12.60 -3.82
C HIS A 227 29.78 -12.26 -4.72
N THR A 228 30.28 -13.27 -5.45
CA THR A 228 31.35 -13.11 -6.45
C THR A 228 30.81 -12.88 -7.86
N VAL A 229 31.64 -12.37 -8.78
CA VAL A 229 31.26 -12.17 -10.20
C VAL A 229 30.81 -13.46 -10.89
N LEU A 230 31.41 -14.60 -10.53
CA LEU A 230 31.02 -15.91 -11.09
C LEU A 230 29.65 -16.38 -10.56
N GLU A 231 29.33 -16.07 -9.30
CA GLU A 231 28.00 -16.33 -8.72
C GLU A 231 26.94 -15.40 -9.33
N LEU A 232 27.27 -14.12 -9.52
CA LEU A 232 26.43 -13.11 -10.18
C LEU A 232 25.99 -13.58 -11.58
N LEU A 233 26.95 -14.01 -12.42
CA LEU A 233 26.71 -14.51 -13.78
C LEU A 233 25.96 -15.85 -13.81
N ARG A 234 26.10 -16.69 -12.76
CA ARG A 234 25.45 -18.01 -12.69
C ARG A 234 24.01 -17.94 -12.16
N SER A 235 23.68 -16.91 -11.37
CA SER A 235 22.36 -16.71 -10.79
C SER A 235 21.24 -16.68 -11.84
N ARG A 236 20.01 -17.04 -11.44
CA ARG A 236 18.83 -17.03 -12.32
C ARG A 236 17.88 -15.85 -12.11
N SER A 237 17.78 -15.32 -10.89
CA SER A 237 16.86 -14.23 -10.54
C SER A 237 17.28 -12.89 -11.18
N ILE A 238 18.56 -12.54 -11.08
CA ILE A 238 19.11 -11.23 -11.50
C ILE A 238 19.58 -11.18 -12.97
N ARG A 239 19.14 -12.13 -13.81
CA ARG A 239 19.66 -12.28 -15.18
C ARG A 239 19.39 -11.08 -16.08
N TRP A 240 18.24 -10.43 -15.95
CA TRP A 240 17.84 -9.31 -16.79
C TRP A 240 18.54 -7.99 -16.40
N PRO A 241 18.70 -7.65 -15.10
CA PRO A 241 19.65 -6.61 -14.68
C PRO A 241 21.09 -6.86 -15.16
N VAL A 242 21.60 -8.10 -15.01
CA VAL A 242 22.95 -8.47 -15.46
C VAL A 242 23.10 -8.34 -16.99
N LEU A 243 22.13 -8.87 -17.76
CA LEU A 243 22.14 -8.79 -19.22
C LEU A 243 22.05 -7.33 -19.70
N THR A 244 21.21 -6.52 -19.07
CA THR A 244 21.06 -5.10 -19.41
C THR A 244 22.37 -4.34 -19.17
N ILE A 245 23.06 -4.61 -18.07
CA ILE A 245 24.37 -4.01 -17.79
C ILE A 245 25.42 -4.48 -18.82
N ILE A 246 25.43 -5.77 -19.18
CA ILE A 246 26.31 -6.31 -20.23
C ILE A 246 26.05 -5.59 -21.57
N VAL A 247 24.79 -5.52 -22.01
CA VAL A 247 24.41 -4.87 -23.28
C VAL A 247 24.75 -3.39 -23.25
N THR A 248 24.31 -2.66 -22.23
CA THR A 248 24.45 -1.18 -22.19
C THR A 248 25.91 -0.74 -22.09
N TYR A 249 26.73 -1.40 -21.26
CA TYR A 249 28.17 -1.08 -21.19
C TYR A 249 28.94 -1.51 -22.46
N THR A 250 28.53 -2.61 -23.12
CA THR A 250 29.11 -2.99 -24.42
C THR A 250 28.76 -1.95 -25.49
N THR A 251 27.52 -1.46 -25.53
CA THR A 251 27.09 -0.45 -26.50
C THR A 251 27.68 0.92 -26.23
N ILE A 252 27.96 1.30 -24.97
CA ILE A 252 28.75 2.51 -24.67
C ILE A 252 30.13 2.43 -25.38
N GLN A 253 30.77 1.26 -25.37
CA GLN A 253 32.04 1.07 -26.07
C GLN A 253 31.88 1.03 -27.60
N LEU A 254 30.84 0.34 -28.10
CA LEU A 254 30.52 0.25 -29.54
C LEU A 254 29.68 1.42 -30.08
N SER A 255 29.62 2.55 -29.35
CA SER A 255 28.96 3.79 -29.80
C SER A 255 29.83 4.64 -30.73
N GLY A 256 31.09 4.25 -30.94
CA GLY A 256 32.11 5.01 -31.66
C GLY A 256 32.80 6.09 -30.83
N ILE A 257 32.26 6.45 -29.66
CA ILE A 257 32.75 7.59 -28.87
C ILE A 257 34.24 7.46 -28.50
N ASN A 258 34.69 6.25 -28.12
CA ASN A 258 36.07 6.01 -27.71
C ASN A 258 37.05 5.85 -28.88
N ALA A 259 36.56 5.41 -30.05
CA ALA A 259 37.35 5.42 -31.29
C ALA A 259 37.69 6.86 -31.68
N VAL A 260 36.71 7.77 -31.61
CA VAL A 260 36.90 9.20 -31.87
C VAL A 260 37.85 9.84 -30.85
N TYR A 261 37.82 9.47 -29.56
CA TYR A 261 38.80 9.99 -28.60
C TYR A 261 40.24 9.57 -28.93
N PHE A 262 40.49 8.26 -29.08
CA PHE A 262 41.83 7.73 -29.29
C PHE A 262 42.47 8.14 -30.62
N TYR A 263 41.66 8.30 -31.67
CA TYR A 263 42.14 8.54 -33.04
C TYR A 263 41.65 9.86 -33.65
N SER A 264 41.16 10.79 -32.82
CA SER A 264 40.63 12.10 -33.23
C SER A 264 41.49 12.80 -34.28
N LEU A 265 42.78 13.01 -34.01
CA LEU A 265 43.69 13.65 -34.97
C LEU A 265 43.81 12.88 -36.29
N GLU A 266 43.88 11.54 -36.27
CA GLU A 266 43.99 10.72 -37.48
C GLU A 266 42.71 10.80 -38.33
N VAL A 267 41.53 10.79 -37.68
CA VAL A 267 40.22 10.99 -38.32
C VAL A 267 40.11 12.39 -38.92
N PHE A 268 40.62 13.42 -38.24
CA PHE A 268 40.60 14.80 -38.74
C PHE A 268 41.62 15.07 -39.86
N THR A 269 42.81 14.45 -39.83
CA THR A 269 43.76 14.50 -40.95
C THR A 269 43.20 13.77 -42.17
N ALA A 270 42.57 12.60 -41.98
CA ALA A 270 41.86 11.90 -43.05
C ALA A 270 40.67 12.71 -43.60
N ALA A 271 40.02 13.52 -42.76
CA ALA A 271 39.01 14.50 -43.16
C ALA A 271 39.58 15.81 -43.76
N GLY A 272 40.89 15.88 -44.06
CA GLY A 272 41.51 16.95 -44.83
C GLY A 272 41.72 18.28 -44.08
N ILE A 273 41.71 18.28 -42.75
CA ILE A 273 42.02 19.47 -41.94
C ILE A 273 43.56 19.66 -41.89
N PRO A 274 44.11 20.88 -42.10
CA PRO A 274 45.55 21.10 -42.08
C PRO A 274 46.16 21.04 -40.66
N GLU A 275 47.44 20.66 -40.58
CA GLU A 275 48.16 20.30 -39.33
C GLU A 275 48.44 21.47 -38.36
N ASP A 276 48.22 22.71 -38.79
CA ASP A 276 48.23 23.89 -37.93
C ASP A 276 46.93 24.00 -37.13
N GLN A 277 45.76 23.74 -37.75
CA GLN A 277 44.45 23.93 -37.14
C GLN A 277 43.92 22.70 -36.38
N LEU A 278 44.35 21.50 -36.77
CA LEU A 278 44.06 20.21 -36.13
C LEU A 278 44.13 20.22 -34.57
N ARG A 279 45.00 21.07 -34.01
CA ARG A 279 45.26 21.22 -32.57
C ARG A 279 44.11 21.90 -31.83
N TYR A 280 43.45 22.89 -32.44
CA TYR A 280 42.26 23.54 -31.88
C TYR A 280 41.04 22.62 -31.95
N VAL A 281 40.96 21.77 -32.99
CA VAL A 281 39.89 20.75 -33.11
C VAL A 281 40.01 19.70 -32.00
N ALA A 282 41.23 19.30 -31.62
CA ALA A 282 41.47 18.39 -30.49
C ALA A 282 41.16 19.01 -29.11
N LEU A 283 41.34 20.32 -28.93
CA LEU A 283 40.84 21.03 -27.75
C LEU A 283 39.30 21.09 -27.75
N GLY A 284 38.71 21.29 -28.94
CA GLY A 284 37.28 21.16 -29.18
C GLY A 284 36.74 19.81 -28.73
N THR A 285 37.28 18.69 -29.21
CA THR A 285 36.79 17.34 -28.84
C THR A 285 36.82 17.07 -27.32
N GLY A 286 37.72 17.71 -26.57
CA GLY A 286 37.77 17.63 -25.09
C GLY A 286 36.76 18.52 -24.33
N LEU A 287 36.27 19.59 -24.94
CA LEU A 287 35.08 20.32 -24.47
C LEU A 287 33.78 19.60 -24.86
N CYS A 288 33.87 18.69 -25.82
CA CYS A 288 32.76 18.12 -26.56
C CYS A 288 32.49 16.65 -26.20
N GLU A 289 32.80 16.21 -24.98
CA GLU A 289 32.86 14.77 -24.66
C GLU A 289 31.49 14.07 -24.44
N VAL A 290 30.39 14.67 -24.87
CA VAL A 290 29.03 14.17 -24.61
C VAL A 290 28.29 13.75 -25.89
N THR A 291 28.91 12.79 -26.58
CA THR A 291 28.33 11.73 -27.44
C THR A 291 27.68 12.10 -28.79
N ALA A 292 27.37 11.07 -29.59
CA ALA A 292 27.73 11.07 -31.02
C ALA A 292 26.85 10.24 -32.00
N SER A 293 25.84 9.49 -31.56
CA SER A 293 25.28 8.38 -32.38
C SER A 293 24.59 8.80 -33.69
N VAL A 294 23.86 9.93 -33.71
CA VAL A 294 23.07 10.37 -34.88
C VAL A 294 23.92 10.95 -36.01
N CYS A 295 25.13 11.43 -35.72
CA CYS A 295 25.99 12.01 -36.74
C CYS A 295 26.96 11.00 -37.33
N CYS A 296 27.05 9.78 -36.82
CA CYS A 296 27.73 8.68 -37.52
C CYS A 296 27.18 8.51 -38.95
N THR A 297 25.86 8.60 -39.15
CA THR A 297 25.22 8.56 -40.48
C THR A 297 25.46 9.84 -41.29
N LEU A 298 25.23 11.01 -40.71
CA LEU A 298 25.39 12.29 -41.43
C LEU A 298 26.86 12.58 -41.78
N LEU A 299 27.82 12.16 -40.94
CA LEU A 299 29.26 12.25 -41.19
C LEU A 299 29.70 11.26 -42.27
N THR A 300 29.20 10.02 -42.29
CA THR A 300 29.43 9.10 -43.43
C THR A 300 28.95 9.70 -44.76
N ILE A 301 27.80 10.39 -44.76
CA ILE A 301 27.29 11.10 -45.95
C ILE A 301 28.16 12.31 -46.31
N ALA A 302 28.57 13.13 -45.34
CA ALA A 302 29.42 14.30 -45.57
C ALA A 302 30.82 13.91 -46.08
N LEU A 303 31.47 12.91 -45.46
CA LEU A 303 32.74 12.33 -45.88
C LEU A 303 32.68 11.72 -47.29
N TYR A 304 31.52 11.16 -47.68
CA TYR A 304 31.30 10.64 -49.04
C TYR A 304 31.16 11.76 -50.09
N LEU A 305 30.53 12.88 -49.74
CA LEU A 305 30.35 14.04 -50.62
C LEU A 305 31.58 14.98 -50.67
N GLN A 306 32.51 14.85 -49.74
CA GLN A 306 33.64 15.77 -49.56
C GLN A 306 34.63 15.79 -50.75
N THR A 307 34.74 14.70 -51.51
CA THR A 307 35.55 14.64 -52.75
C THR A 307 34.99 15.47 -53.90
N TYR A 308 33.74 15.92 -53.79
CA TYR A 308 33.04 16.70 -54.83
C TYR A 308 32.80 18.17 -54.44
N ILE A 309 32.88 18.52 -53.15
CA ILE A 309 32.43 19.83 -52.63
C ILE A 309 33.43 20.42 -51.62
N SER A 310 34.09 21.50 -52.00
CA SER A 310 35.22 22.10 -51.26
C SER A 310 34.90 22.75 -49.90
N TRP A 311 33.64 23.12 -49.65
CA TRP A 311 33.20 23.70 -48.36
C TRP A 311 32.63 22.66 -47.39
N MET A 312 32.44 21.41 -47.83
CA MET A 312 31.94 20.30 -47.01
C MET A 312 32.75 20.04 -45.72
N PRO A 313 34.10 20.23 -45.65
CA PRO A 313 34.84 20.06 -44.41
C PRO A 313 34.34 20.94 -43.25
N TYR A 314 33.90 22.17 -43.54
CA TYR A 314 33.33 23.06 -42.52
C TYR A 314 31.96 22.59 -42.04
N CYS A 315 31.16 21.95 -42.90
CA CYS A 315 29.93 21.28 -42.49
C CYS A 315 30.19 20.04 -41.65
N SER A 316 31.22 19.23 -41.98
CA SER A 316 31.65 18.12 -41.11
C SER A 316 32.03 18.64 -39.71
N ILE A 317 32.77 19.75 -39.61
CA ILE A 317 33.11 20.40 -38.33
C ILE A 317 31.83 20.83 -37.57
N VAL A 318 30.90 21.53 -38.22
CA VAL A 318 29.65 22.01 -37.57
C VAL A 318 28.73 20.85 -37.16
N LEU A 319 28.60 19.80 -37.98
CA LEU A 319 27.80 18.61 -37.65
C LEU A 319 28.38 17.81 -36.50
N ILE A 320 29.72 17.76 -36.37
CA ILE A 320 30.39 17.17 -35.22
C ILE A 320 30.05 17.96 -33.95
N PHE A 321 30.22 19.29 -33.94
CA PHE A 321 29.82 20.14 -32.82
C PHE A 321 28.32 20.01 -32.45
N LEU A 322 27.44 19.85 -33.43
CA LEU A 322 26.00 19.66 -33.19
C LEU A 322 25.65 18.31 -32.57
N CYS A 323 26.33 17.22 -32.92
CA CYS A 323 26.05 15.91 -32.30
C CYS A 323 26.26 15.94 -30.79
N ILE A 324 27.42 16.49 -30.45
CA ILE A 324 27.96 16.66 -29.12
C ILE A 324 27.02 17.49 -28.25
N PHE A 325 26.41 18.54 -28.82
CA PHE A 325 25.43 19.34 -28.13
C PHE A 325 24.21 18.50 -27.72
N PHE A 326 23.67 17.68 -28.62
CA PHE A 326 22.42 16.96 -28.38
C PHE A 326 22.49 15.83 -27.35
N VAL A 327 23.64 15.18 -27.17
CA VAL A 327 23.80 14.18 -26.09
C VAL A 327 24.48 14.75 -24.83
N SER A 328 24.92 16.02 -24.86
CA SER A 328 25.16 16.82 -23.63
C SER A 328 23.87 16.99 -22.82
N SER A 329 22.73 17.05 -23.50
CA SER A 329 21.38 16.98 -22.93
C SER A 329 20.82 15.54 -22.78
N GLY A 330 21.65 14.50 -22.88
CA GLY A 330 21.20 13.12 -23.12
C GLY A 330 21.63 12.05 -22.09
N PRO A 331 21.17 10.78 -22.27
CA PRO A 331 21.10 9.80 -21.18
C PRO A 331 22.43 9.20 -20.67
N ALA A 332 23.59 9.59 -21.22
CA ALA A 332 24.88 8.95 -20.89
C ALA A 332 25.28 9.08 -19.40
N GLY A 333 24.80 10.12 -18.72
CA GLY A 333 24.96 10.26 -17.27
C GLY A 333 24.13 9.26 -16.45
N ALA A 334 22.92 8.91 -16.94
CA ALA A 334 22.01 8.00 -16.25
C ALA A 334 22.56 6.57 -16.14
N THR A 335 23.31 6.09 -17.15
CA THR A 335 23.89 4.74 -17.13
C THR A 335 24.86 4.50 -15.95
N MET A 336 25.47 5.55 -15.41
CA MET A 336 26.31 5.45 -14.20
C MET A 336 25.51 5.43 -12.90
N GLY A 337 24.29 5.97 -12.89
CA GLY A 337 23.30 5.83 -11.80
C GLY A 337 22.67 4.43 -11.79
N ILE A 338 22.26 3.96 -12.96
CA ILE A 338 21.69 2.63 -13.23
C ILE A 338 22.48 1.49 -12.54
N LEU A 339 23.81 1.54 -12.51
CA LEU A 339 24.65 0.51 -11.85
C LEU A 339 24.59 0.57 -10.31
N ALA A 340 24.29 1.73 -9.73
CA ALA A 340 23.98 1.90 -8.31
C ALA A 340 22.52 1.52 -7.97
N GLU A 341 21.61 1.59 -8.94
CA GLU A 341 20.18 1.34 -8.79
C GLU A 341 19.80 -0.13 -9.02
N PHE A 342 20.30 -0.79 -10.06
CA PHE A 342 19.85 -2.12 -10.52
C PHE A 342 20.18 -3.32 -9.60
N PHE A 343 21.10 -3.17 -8.64
CA PHE A 343 21.57 -4.29 -7.80
C PHE A 343 21.34 -4.04 -6.32
N THR A 344 21.00 -5.10 -5.57
CA THR A 344 20.97 -5.07 -4.10
C THR A 344 22.39 -5.07 -3.50
N HIS A 345 22.53 -4.64 -2.25
CA HIS A 345 23.82 -4.40 -1.59
C HIS A 345 24.80 -5.60 -1.66
N SER A 346 24.29 -6.83 -1.57
CA SER A 346 25.07 -8.08 -1.65
C SER A 346 25.65 -8.38 -3.04
N TYR A 347 25.05 -7.83 -4.11
CA TYR A 347 25.47 -8.00 -5.50
C TYR A 347 26.20 -6.77 -6.08
N LYS A 348 25.98 -5.56 -5.53
CA LYS A 348 26.61 -4.31 -6.03
C LYS A 348 28.11 -4.47 -6.31
N PRO A 349 28.98 -4.99 -5.40
CA PRO A 349 30.42 -5.09 -5.67
C PRO A 349 30.77 -5.93 -6.91
N ALA A 350 30.12 -7.08 -7.08
CA ALA A 350 30.30 -7.95 -8.24
C ALA A 350 29.76 -7.31 -9.53
N GLY A 351 28.65 -6.58 -9.45
CA GLY A 351 28.11 -5.79 -10.56
C GLY A 351 29.07 -4.71 -11.03
N TYR A 352 29.65 -3.93 -10.11
CA TYR A 352 30.68 -2.93 -10.41
C TYR A 352 31.93 -3.54 -11.06
N ALA A 353 32.40 -4.70 -10.57
CA ALA A 353 33.54 -5.40 -11.17
C ALA A 353 33.25 -5.91 -12.60
N LEU A 354 32.05 -6.46 -12.84
CA LEU A 354 31.61 -6.93 -14.16
C LEU A 354 31.50 -5.77 -15.16
N ALA A 355 30.78 -4.71 -14.81
CA ALA A 355 30.60 -3.53 -15.66
C ALA A 355 31.95 -2.86 -16.00
N SER A 356 32.84 -2.74 -15.00
CA SER A 356 34.21 -2.24 -15.20
C SER A 356 35.00 -3.14 -16.17
N SER A 357 34.94 -4.46 -16.00
CA SER A 357 35.67 -5.39 -16.86
C SER A 357 35.22 -5.30 -18.33
N ILE A 358 33.91 -5.21 -18.57
CA ILE A 358 33.33 -5.04 -19.90
C ILE A 358 33.75 -3.70 -20.51
N ASN A 359 33.69 -2.62 -19.72
CA ASN A 359 34.13 -1.30 -20.13
C ASN A 359 35.61 -1.31 -20.58
N TRP A 360 36.51 -1.91 -19.79
CA TRP A 360 37.94 -1.98 -20.09
C TRP A 360 38.28 -2.90 -21.27
N VAL A 361 37.61 -4.06 -21.41
CA VAL A 361 37.81 -4.97 -22.55
C VAL A 361 37.28 -4.34 -23.85
N GLY A 362 36.10 -3.72 -23.82
CA GLY A 362 35.56 -3.00 -24.98
C GLY A 362 36.46 -1.83 -25.40
N LEU A 363 36.97 -1.07 -24.43
CA LEU A 363 37.89 0.05 -24.69
C LEU A 363 39.21 -0.42 -25.32
N PHE A 364 39.75 -1.56 -24.87
CA PHE A 364 40.92 -2.20 -25.48
C PHE A 364 40.65 -2.64 -26.93
N LEU A 365 39.53 -3.33 -27.17
CA LEU A 365 39.20 -3.87 -28.49
C LEU A 365 38.90 -2.76 -29.51
N VAL A 366 38.14 -1.73 -29.12
CA VAL A 366 37.88 -0.55 -29.97
C VAL A 366 39.17 0.21 -30.25
N GLY A 367 40.03 0.41 -29.24
CA GLY A 367 41.36 0.98 -29.43
C GLY A 367 42.20 0.20 -30.44
N MET A 368 42.33 -1.12 -30.27
CA MET A 368 43.18 -1.94 -31.12
C MET A 368 42.67 -2.11 -32.55
N LEU A 369 41.34 -2.24 -32.75
CA LEU A 369 40.77 -2.64 -34.04
C LEU A 369 40.34 -1.46 -34.92
N PHE A 370 40.04 -0.29 -34.35
CA PHE A 370 39.46 0.82 -35.14
C PHE A 370 40.34 1.30 -36.30
N PRO A 371 41.67 1.45 -36.18
CA PRO A 371 42.50 1.87 -37.31
C PRO A 371 42.48 0.88 -38.48
N LEU A 372 42.37 -0.43 -38.22
CA LEU A 372 42.19 -1.45 -39.26
C LEU A 372 40.82 -1.30 -39.93
N VAL A 373 39.76 -1.07 -39.14
CA VAL A 373 38.40 -0.81 -39.65
C VAL A 373 38.38 0.43 -40.56
N VAL A 374 39.07 1.52 -40.19
CA VAL A 374 39.17 2.73 -41.04
C VAL A 374 39.89 2.43 -42.36
N VAL A 375 41.01 1.71 -42.34
CA VAL A 375 41.76 1.37 -43.57
C VAL A 375 40.92 0.55 -44.56
N TYR A 376 40.12 -0.42 -44.09
CA TYR A 376 39.33 -1.29 -44.97
C TYR A 376 37.94 -0.74 -45.34
N LEU A 377 37.27 0.03 -44.47
CA LEU A 377 35.89 0.50 -44.68
C LEU A 377 35.78 2.00 -44.99
N GLN A 378 36.86 2.78 -44.84
CA GLN A 378 36.94 4.20 -45.20
C GLN A 378 35.74 4.99 -44.64
N SER A 379 35.05 5.80 -45.45
CA SER A 379 33.91 6.64 -45.03
C SER A 379 32.74 5.86 -44.40
N PHE A 380 32.65 4.54 -44.60
CA PHE A 380 31.57 3.69 -44.07
C PHE A 380 31.84 3.12 -42.68
N CYS A 381 33.03 3.32 -42.10
CA CYS A 381 33.41 2.73 -40.81
C CYS A 381 32.43 3.05 -39.65
N PHE A 382 31.80 4.23 -39.66
CA PHE A 382 30.85 4.66 -38.63
C PHE A 382 29.47 3.97 -38.70
N LEU A 383 29.12 3.29 -39.81
CA LEU A 383 27.85 2.55 -39.92
C LEU A 383 27.78 1.34 -38.96
N ILE A 384 28.93 0.80 -38.54
CA ILE A 384 28.99 -0.28 -37.54
C ILE A 384 28.43 0.22 -36.20
N PHE A 385 28.77 1.46 -35.79
CA PHE A 385 28.30 2.05 -34.54
C PHE A 385 26.80 2.42 -34.59
N LEU A 386 26.29 2.82 -35.76
CA LEU A 386 24.85 3.01 -35.97
C LEU A 386 24.06 1.71 -35.68
N PHE A 387 24.55 0.57 -36.19
CA PHE A 387 23.90 -0.72 -36.00
C PHE A 387 23.80 -1.10 -34.51
N PHE A 388 24.89 -1.01 -33.75
CA PHE A 388 24.88 -1.34 -32.32
C PHE A 388 24.02 -0.38 -31.48
N THR A 389 24.13 0.93 -31.73
CA THR A 389 23.34 1.94 -31.00
C THR A 389 21.84 1.81 -31.28
N THR A 390 21.44 1.63 -32.53
CA THR A 390 20.03 1.40 -32.91
C THR A 390 19.49 0.10 -32.29
N SER A 391 20.25 -1.00 -32.38
CA SER A 391 19.86 -2.29 -31.79
C SER A 391 19.67 -2.20 -30.27
N THR A 392 20.47 -1.38 -29.59
CA THR A 392 20.36 -1.19 -28.14
C THR A 392 19.27 -0.22 -27.73
N ALA A 393 18.95 0.80 -28.53
CA ALA A 393 17.77 1.64 -28.29
C ALA A 393 16.49 0.78 -28.31
N ILE A 394 16.38 -0.13 -29.28
CA ILE A 394 15.31 -1.13 -29.35
C ILE A 394 15.35 -2.08 -28.14
N PHE A 395 16.53 -2.58 -27.75
CA PHE A 395 16.65 -3.41 -26.54
C PHE A 395 16.16 -2.67 -25.29
N VAL A 396 16.66 -1.47 -25.01
CA VAL A 396 16.28 -0.69 -23.82
C VAL A 396 14.77 -0.46 -23.77
N TRP A 397 14.17 0.02 -24.88
CA TRP A 397 12.73 0.29 -24.98
C TRP A 397 11.84 -0.92 -24.65
N PHE A 398 12.26 -2.14 -25.00
CA PHE A 398 11.48 -3.36 -24.78
C PHE A 398 11.94 -4.21 -23.58
N ASN A 399 13.08 -3.90 -22.95
CA ASN A 399 13.72 -4.81 -21.98
C ASN A 399 14.14 -4.14 -20.66
N VAL A 400 14.00 -2.83 -20.49
CA VAL A 400 14.50 -2.08 -19.33
C VAL A 400 13.37 -1.23 -18.74
N PRO A 401 13.12 -1.29 -17.41
CA PRO A 401 12.04 -0.51 -16.80
C PRO A 401 12.48 0.92 -16.56
N GLU A 402 11.51 1.82 -16.37
CA GLU A 402 11.76 3.11 -15.74
C GLU A 402 12.23 2.90 -14.29
N THR A 403 13.12 3.76 -13.81
CA THR A 403 13.74 3.65 -12.47
C THR A 403 13.51 4.85 -11.56
N ASP A 404 12.93 5.94 -12.08
CA ASP A 404 12.71 7.15 -11.28
C ASP A 404 11.90 6.87 -10.00
N ASN A 405 12.44 7.32 -8.87
CA ASN A 405 11.96 7.09 -7.50
C ASN A 405 11.81 5.63 -7.02
N LEU A 406 12.25 4.61 -7.79
CA LEU A 406 12.18 3.20 -7.38
C LEU A 406 13.42 2.72 -6.62
N SER A 407 13.24 1.77 -5.69
CA SER A 407 14.34 1.10 -5.01
C SER A 407 14.96 -0.04 -5.84
N ALA A 408 16.17 -0.46 -5.49
CA ALA A 408 16.88 -1.57 -6.15
C ALA A 408 16.15 -2.92 -6.10
N LEU A 409 15.18 -3.09 -5.20
CA LEU A 409 14.34 -4.29 -5.12
C LEU A 409 13.15 -4.19 -6.07
N GLU A 410 12.49 -3.04 -6.12
CA GLU A 410 11.36 -2.77 -7.02
C GLU A 410 11.82 -2.80 -8.49
N ILE A 411 12.99 -2.23 -8.81
CA ILE A 411 13.60 -2.30 -10.15
C ILE A 411 13.87 -3.75 -10.58
N MET A 412 14.38 -4.59 -9.65
CA MET A 412 14.57 -6.03 -9.92
C MET A 412 13.25 -6.76 -10.18
N GLU A 413 12.14 -6.32 -9.56
CA GLU A 413 10.81 -6.89 -9.74
C GLU A 413 10.15 -6.44 -11.07
N GLU A 414 10.34 -5.19 -11.51
CA GLU A 414 9.92 -4.76 -12.85
C GLU A 414 10.69 -5.49 -13.96
N PHE A 415 12.01 -5.70 -13.78
CA PHE A 415 12.78 -6.60 -14.64
C PHE A 415 12.25 -8.04 -14.66
N ARG A 416 11.62 -8.52 -13.58
CA ARG A 416 10.96 -9.84 -13.55
C ARG A 416 9.64 -9.82 -14.32
N LYS A 417 8.82 -8.78 -14.14
CA LYS A 417 7.51 -8.62 -14.78
C LYS A 417 7.61 -8.57 -16.30
N MET A 418 8.49 -7.75 -16.88
CA MET A 418 8.62 -7.65 -18.35
C MET A 418 9.12 -8.94 -19.01
N HIS A 419 10.00 -9.69 -18.32
CA HIS A 419 10.75 -10.80 -18.92
C HIS A 419 10.30 -12.19 -18.52
N THR A 420 9.39 -12.28 -17.56
CA THR A 420 8.41 -13.36 -17.62
C THR A 420 7.53 -13.09 -18.83
N LYS A 421 7.48 -14.01 -19.79
CA LYS A 421 6.34 -14.02 -20.72
C LYS A 421 5.07 -13.95 -19.86
N PRO A 422 4.01 -13.23 -20.26
CA PRO A 422 2.70 -13.67 -19.86
C PRO A 422 2.61 -15.13 -20.33
N LYS A 423 2.50 -16.04 -19.38
CA LYS A 423 1.84 -17.29 -19.71
C LYS A 423 0.45 -16.89 -20.21
N GLU A 424 -0.14 -17.74 -21.02
CA GLU A 424 -1.55 -18.03 -20.75
C GLU A 424 -1.62 -18.67 -19.37
N ASP A 425 -1.60 -17.85 -18.32
CA ASP A 425 -2.24 -18.21 -17.07
C ASP A 425 -3.74 -18.20 -17.38
N LYS A 426 -4.17 -19.27 -18.06
CA LYS A 426 -5.22 -20.14 -17.55
C LYS A 426 -5.05 -20.17 -16.04
N VAL A 427 -5.71 -19.23 -15.35
CA VAL A 427 -5.47 -18.88 -13.94
C VAL A 427 -5.30 -20.17 -13.18
N PRO A 428 -4.09 -20.49 -12.67
CA PRO A 428 -3.63 -21.86 -12.62
C PRO A 428 -4.65 -22.74 -11.91
N LEU A 429 -5.35 -23.58 -12.69
CA LEU A 429 -6.27 -24.63 -12.23
C LEU A 429 -5.47 -25.81 -11.65
N ARG A 430 -4.55 -25.41 -10.76
CA ARG A 430 -3.59 -26.14 -9.93
C ARG A 430 -3.07 -25.30 -8.76
N LEU A 431 -3.09 -23.96 -8.80
CA LEU A 431 -2.91 -23.11 -7.60
C LEU A 431 -4.25 -22.59 -7.10
N LEU A 432 -5.09 -22.07 -7.99
CA LEU A 432 -6.52 -21.90 -7.73
C LEU A 432 -7.20 -23.27 -7.55
N SER A 433 -6.71 -24.36 -8.19
CA SER A 433 -7.14 -25.72 -7.84
C SER A 433 -6.39 -26.40 -6.71
N GLU A 434 -5.24 -25.92 -6.20
CA GLU A 434 -4.73 -26.38 -4.88
C GLU A 434 -5.49 -25.65 -3.77
N CYS A 435 -5.89 -24.39 -3.98
CA CYS A 435 -6.84 -23.68 -3.10
C CYS A 435 -8.25 -24.31 -3.13
N LEU A 436 -8.77 -24.70 -4.30
CA LEU A 436 -10.06 -25.42 -4.39
C LEU A 436 -9.97 -26.92 -4.05
N GLN A 437 -8.79 -27.55 -4.10
CA GLN A 437 -8.60 -28.93 -3.60
C GLN A 437 -8.24 -28.98 -2.11
N LEU A 438 -8.05 -27.84 -1.44
CA LEU A 438 -8.09 -27.78 0.02
C LEU A 438 -9.51 -27.93 0.58
N ASP A 439 -10.56 -27.67 -0.21
CA ASP A 439 -11.92 -28.16 0.05
C ASP A 439 -12.15 -29.62 -0.44
N GLY A 440 -11.06 -30.34 -0.80
CA GLY A 440 -11.04 -31.79 -0.98
C GLY A 440 -10.83 -32.58 0.32
N LYS A 441 -10.60 -31.90 1.45
CA LYS A 441 -10.79 -32.44 2.80
C LYS A 441 -11.99 -31.74 3.42
N GLU A 442 -12.86 -32.50 4.07
CA GLU A 442 -13.97 -31.97 4.85
C GLU A 442 -13.43 -31.07 5.98
N THR A 443 -13.40 -29.76 5.74
CA THR A 443 -13.17 -28.77 6.80
C THR A 443 -14.37 -28.84 7.74
N LYS A 444 -14.19 -29.49 8.90
CA LYS A 444 -15.28 -29.83 9.85
C LYS A 444 -16.27 -28.66 9.97
N PRO A 445 -17.54 -28.81 9.55
CA PRO A 445 -18.35 -27.70 9.02
C PRO A 445 -18.75 -26.59 10.01
N ASN A 446 -18.33 -26.69 11.27
CA ASN A 446 -18.76 -25.84 12.38
C ASN A 446 -17.67 -24.88 12.90
N LEU A 447 -16.46 -24.87 12.31
CA LEU A 447 -15.29 -24.24 12.94
C LEU A 447 -15.39 -22.71 13.07
N TYR A 448 -15.96 -22.00 12.09
CA TYR A 448 -16.05 -20.53 12.09
C TYR A 448 -16.79 -19.96 13.31
N HIS A 449 -17.83 -20.65 13.80
CA HIS A 449 -18.59 -20.21 14.98
C HIS A 449 -17.79 -20.32 16.29
N GLN A 450 -16.67 -21.05 16.28
CA GLN A 450 -15.77 -21.28 17.43
C GLN A 450 -14.48 -20.44 17.37
N THR A 451 -14.31 -19.63 16.32
CA THR A 451 -13.08 -18.85 16.06
C THR A 451 -13.03 -17.55 16.84
N VAL A 452 -11.86 -17.23 17.41
CA VAL A 452 -11.52 -15.87 17.88
C VAL A 452 -10.74 -15.16 16.77
N PHE A 453 -11.26 -14.02 16.31
CA PHE A 453 -10.68 -13.20 15.26
C PHE A 453 -9.73 -12.14 15.86
N VAL A 454 -8.73 -11.72 15.08
CA VAL A 454 -7.58 -10.94 15.58
C VAL A 454 -7.38 -9.69 14.71
N ASN A 455 -7.44 -8.51 15.33
CA ASN A 455 -7.07 -7.23 14.69
C ASN A 455 -5.65 -6.79 15.04
N ARG A 456 -5.13 -7.19 16.21
CA ARG A 456 -3.77 -6.90 16.69
C ARG A 456 -3.23 -8.06 17.51
N SER A 457 -1.96 -8.41 17.28
CA SER A 457 -1.33 -9.57 17.91
C SER A 457 -1.28 -9.49 19.44
N LEU A 458 -1.52 -10.64 20.09
CA LEU A 458 -1.69 -10.77 21.54
C LEU A 458 -1.26 -12.17 22.01
N THR A 459 -0.24 -12.25 22.86
CA THR A 459 0.12 -13.46 23.61
C THR A 459 -0.78 -13.59 24.84
N LEU A 460 -1.54 -14.67 24.95
CA LEU A 460 -2.38 -14.92 26.14
C LEU A 460 -1.53 -15.04 27.42
N GLU A 461 -0.31 -15.55 27.33
CA GLU A 461 0.66 -15.65 28.43
C GLU A 461 1.02 -14.28 29.05
N SER A 462 0.89 -13.18 28.29
CA SER A 462 1.11 -11.84 28.82
C SER A 462 -0.05 -11.31 29.69
N ILE A 463 -1.22 -11.95 29.61
CA ILE A 463 -2.43 -11.52 30.31
C ILE A 463 -2.44 -12.12 31.71
N ARG A 464 -2.26 -11.26 32.72
CA ARG A 464 -2.28 -11.64 34.14
C ARG A 464 -3.68 -11.52 34.76
N CYS A 465 -4.59 -10.86 34.06
CA CYS A 465 -5.94 -10.63 34.54
C CYS A 465 -6.97 -10.53 33.40
N PHE A 466 -8.10 -11.21 33.59
CA PHE A 466 -9.24 -11.17 32.67
C PHE A 466 -10.41 -10.46 33.35
N GLY A 467 -10.92 -9.41 32.72
CA GLY A 467 -12.10 -8.69 33.18
C GLY A 467 -13.27 -8.85 32.22
N PHE A 468 -14.48 -8.95 32.75
CA PHE A 468 -15.70 -9.15 31.97
C PHE A 468 -16.78 -8.11 32.32
N ASP A 469 -17.61 -7.73 31.35
CA ASP A 469 -19.00 -7.32 31.64
C ASP A 469 -19.91 -8.56 31.74
N MET A 470 -21.09 -8.38 32.33
CA MET A 470 -22.14 -9.37 32.43
C MET A 470 -23.08 -9.32 31.22
N ASP A 471 -23.83 -8.23 31.06
CA ASP A 471 -24.90 -8.09 30.07
C ASP A 471 -24.35 -8.22 28.63
N TYR A 472 -25.02 -9.00 27.76
CA TYR A 472 -24.61 -9.35 26.39
C TYR A 472 -23.18 -9.92 26.21
N THR A 473 -22.46 -10.20 27.30
CA THR A 473 -21.05 -10.61 27.29
C THR A 473 -20.85 -11.98 27.94
N LEU A 474 -21.28 -12.14 29.19
CA LEU A 474 -21.42 -13.42 29.89
C LEU A 474 -22.88 -13.90 29.88
N ALA A 475 -23.81 -12.96 30.05
CA ALA A 475 -25.26 -13.15 30.01
C ALA A 475 -25.77 -12.77 28.62
N MET A 476 -25.71 -13.73 27.69
CA MET A 476 -26.24 -13.53 26.35
C MET A 476 -27.77 -13.60 26.38
N TYR A 477 -28.45 -12.55 25.93
CA TYR A 477 -29.90 -12.53 25.83
C TYR A 477 -30.38 -13.19 24.52
N LYS A 478 -31.57 -13.79 24.55
CA LYS A 478 -32.19 -14.45 23.39
C LYS A 478 -32.91 -13.44 22.50
N SER A 479 -32.59 -13.51 21.22
CA SER A 479 -33.14 -12.66 20.16
C SER A 479 -34.07 -13.48 19.27
N PRO A 480 -35.28 -12.99 18.93
CA PRO A 480 -35.78 -11.62 19.15
C PRO A 480 -36.57 -11.43 20.46
N GLU A 481 -36.65 -12.42 21.36
CA GLU A 481 -37.56 -12.38 22.52
C GLU A 481 -37.26 -11.23 23.49
N TYR A 482 -36.00 -10.88 23.70
CA TYR A 482 -35.59 -9.85 24.64
C TYR A 482 -35.80 -8.44 24.08
N GLU A 483 -35.45 -8.22 22.81
CA GLU A 483 -35.66 -6.97 22.09
C GLU A 483 -37.14 -6.67 21.88
N SER A 484 -37.95 -7.72 21.65
CA SER A 484 -39.41 -7.61 21.59
C SER A 484 -40.00 -7.22 22.95
N LEU A 485 -39.56 -7.85 24.05
CA LEU A 485 -39.96 -7.45 25.41
C LEU A 485 -39.59 -5.99 25.71
N GLY A 486 -38.39 -5.56 25.34
CA GLY A 486 -37.95 -4.15 25.47
C GLY A 486 -38.84 -3.21 24.66
N PHE A 487 -39.08 -3.52 23.40
CA PHE A 487 -39.92 -2.74 22.48
C PHE A 487 -41.35 -2.59 23.00
N GLU A 488 -42.00 -3.69 23.40
CA GLU A 488 -43.35 -3.67 23.99
C GLU A 488 -43.40 -2.75 25.21
N MET A 489 -42.41 -2.85 26.11
CA MET A 489 -42.39 -2.02 27.31
C MET A 489 -42.20 -0.54 27.01
N ILE A 490 -41.33 -0.16 26.06
CA ILE A 490 -41.13 1.24 25.68
C ILE A 490 -42.39 1.78 24.98
N ARG A 491 -42.97 1.03 24.04
CA ARG A 491 -44.24 1.34 23.35
C ARG A 491 -45.37 1.60 24.35
N ASP A 492 -45.58 0.68 25.29
CA ASP A 492 -46.62 0.78 26.31
C ASP A 492 -46.34 1.96 27.26
N ARG A 493 -45.07 2.24 27.56
CA ARG A 493 -44.66 3.40 28.37
C ARG A 493 -44.95 4.72 27.68
N LEU A 494 -44.67 4.86 26.38
CA LEU A 494 -45.01 6.05 25.59
C LEU A 494 -46.51 6.30 25.59
N VAL A 495 -47.32 5.26 25.35
CA VAL A 495 -48.79 5.38 25.39
C VAL A 495 -49.27 5.78 26.79
N SER A 496 -48.63 5.28 27.86
CA SER A 496 -48.96 5.68 29.24
C SER A 496 -48.65 7.14 29.60
N ILE A 497 -47.81 7.84 28.82
CA ILE A 497 -47.50 9.28 29.00
C ILE A 497 -48.26 10.19 28.02
N GLY A 498 -49.10 9.62 27.14
CA GLY A 498 -49.97 10.39 26.25
C GLY A 498 -49.70 10.22 24.75
N TYR A 499 -48.78 9.34 24.32
CA TYR A 499 -48.68 9.01 22.90
C TYR A 499 -49.93 8.25 22.39
N PRO A 500 -50.27 8.34 21.09
CA PRO A 500 -51.52 7.80 20.57
C PRO A 500 -51.66 6.27 20.73
N HIS A 501 -52.84 5.81 21.18
CA HIS A 501 -53.12 4.40 21.44
C HIS A 501 -52.95 3.49 20.21
N GLU A 502 -53.03 4.04 19.00
CA GLU A 502 -52.80 3.30 17.76
C GLU A 502 -51.39 2.67 17.69
N LEU A 503 -50.40 3.22 18.43
CA LEU A 503 -49.06 2.65 18.52
C LEU A 503 -49.03 1.24 19.13
N LEU A 504 -50.02 0.86 19.96
CA LEU A 504 -50.12 -0.48 20.54
C LEU A 504 -50.27 -1.60 19.49
N ARG A 505 -50.58 -1.25 18.23
CA ARG A 505 -50.67 -2.18 17.10
C ARG A 505 -49.31 -2.63 16.57
N TYR A 506 -48.23 -1.89 16.82
CA TYR A 506 -46.90 -2.31 16.39
C TYR A 506 -46.36 -3.44 17.27
N THR A 507 -45.80 -4.46 16.62
CA THR A 507 -44.98 -5.54 17.20
C THR A 507 -43.54 -5.40 16.70
N TYR A 508 -42.56 -5.86 17.47
CA TYR A 508 -41.15 -5.76 17.09
C TYR A 508 -40.83 -6.65 15.87
N ASP A 509 -40.19 -6.06 14.85
CA ASP A 509 -39.67 -6.76 13.67
C ASP A 509 -38.13 -6.77 13.71
N PRO A 510 -37.48 -7.93 13.90
CA PRO A 510 -36.02 -8.03 13.94
C PRO A 510 -35.36 -7.89 12.56
N SER A 511 -36.10 -7.91 11.45
CA SER A 511 -35.52 -7.79 10.11
C SER A 511 -35.08 -6.36 9.76
N PHE A 512 -35.60 -5.35 10.47
CA PHE A 512 -35.30 -3.93 10.20
C PHE A 512 -34.04 -3.39 10.90
N PRO A 513 -33.88 -3.46 12.24
CA PRO A 513 -32.86 -2.69 12.94
C PRO A 513 -31.47 -3.36 12.93
N THR A 514 -30.49 -2.73 12.28
CA THR A 514 -29.07 -3.06 12.43
C THR A 514 -28.43 -2.23 13.55
N ARG A 515 -27.54 -2.82 14.37
CA ARG A 515 -26.79 -2.09 15.41
C ARG A 515 -25.81 -1.09 14.80
N GLY A 516 -25.51 0.00 15.52
CA GLY A 516 -24.53 1.02 15.10
C GLY A 516 -25.06 2.11 14.16
N LEU A 517 -26.37 2.14 13.91
CA LEU A 517 -27.05 3.23 13.18
C LEU A 517 -26.99 4.55 13.96
N VAL A 518 -27.15 5.67 13.24
CA VAL A 518 -27.17 7.02 13.80
C VAL A 518 -28.54 7.66 13.57
N PHE A 519 -29.19 8.14 14.64
CA PHE A 519 -30.42 8.92 14.54
C PHE A 519 -30.11 10.42 14.45
N ASP A 520 -30.68 11.12 13.45
CA ASP A 520 -30.62 12.58 13.35
C ASP A 520 -31.84 13.22 14.02
N THR A 521 -31.64 13.72 15.25
CA THR A 521 -32.70 14.38 16.04
C THR A 521 -33.24 15.68 15.41
N ARG A 522 -32.58 16.22 14.38
CA ARG A 522 -33.05 17.40 13.63
C ARG A 522 -34.08 17.07 12.55
N TYR A 523 -33.99 15.87 11.96
CA TYR A 523 -34.72 15.48 10.74
C TYR A 523 -35.45 14.13 10.83
N GLY A 524 -35.34 13.38 11.93
CA GLY A 524 -36.08 12.13 12.13
C GLY A 524 -35.58 10.96 11.29
N ASN A 525 -34.36 11.04 10.79
CA ASN A 525 -33.78 10.06 9.88
C ASN A 525 -32.89 9.06 10.63
N LEU A 526 -32.96 7.79 10.25
CA LEU A 526 -31.96 6.78 10.62
C LEU A 526 -30.90 6.70 9.51
N LEU A 527 -29.63 6.74 9.91
CA LEU A 527 -28.47 6.84 9.03
C LEU A 527 -27.50 5.69 9.29
N LYS A 528 -27.15 4.95 8.23
CA LYS A 528 -25.97 4.08 8.21
C LYS A 528 -24.81 4.90 7.67
N VAL A 529 -23.71 4.98 8.40
CA VAL A 529 -22.58 5.87 8.06
C VAL A 529 -21.23 5.15 8.11
N ASP A 530 -20.27 5.66 7.35
CA ASP A 530 -18.89 5.16 7.35
C ASP A 530 -18.01 5.76 8.47
N SER A 531 -16.74 5.38 8.47
CA SER A 531 -15.73 5.80 9.45
C SER A 531 -15.37 7.30 9.40
N ASN A 532 -15.72 8.00 8.33
CA ASN A 532 -15.52 9.43 8.14
C ASN A 532 -16.78 10.22 8.54
N GLY A 533 -17.97 9.67 8.27
CA GLY A 533 -19.27 10.30 8.48
C GLY A 533 -20.08 10.47 7.20
N ASN A 534 -19.67 9.86 6.10
CA ASN A 534 -20.47 9.84 4.89
C ASN A 534 -21.66 8.89 5.07
N ILE A 535 -22.79 9.25 4.48
CA ILE A 535 -24.01 8.45 4.49
C ILE A 535 -23.86 7.29 3.50
N LEU A 536 -24.18 6.09 3.96
CA LEU A 536 -24.28 4.86 3.17
C LEU A 536 -25.75 4.56 2.85
N LEU A 537 -26.62 4.71 3.85
CA LEU A 537 -28.06 4.43 3.80
C LEU A 537 -28.80 5.46 4.65
N CYS A 538 -29.99 5.88 4.23
CA CYS A 538 -30.83 6.82 4.96
C CYS A 538 -32.30 6.39 4.86
N THR A 539 -32.99 6.29 5.99
CA THR A 539 -34.44 6.04 6.05
C THR A 539 -35.15 7.13 6.84
N HIS A 540 -36.37 7.46 6.43
CA HIS A 540 -37.32 8.31 7.14
C HIS A 540 -38.52 7.45 7.55
N GLY A 541 -38.56 7.01 8.81
CA GLY A 541 -39.42 5.90 9.19
C GLY A 541 -38.97 4.61 8.48
N PHE A 542 -39.90 3.96 7.79
CA PHE A 542 -39.61 2.80 6.92
C PHE A 542 -39.34 3.18 5.46
N SER A 543 -39.44 4.45 5.08
CA SER A 543 -39.19 4.91 3.71
C SER A 543 -37.70 5.15 3.48
N PHE A 544 -37.09 4.37 2.58
CA PHE A 544 -35.71 4.55 2.15
C PHE A 544 -35.59 5.78 1.25
N LEU A 545 -34.62 6.66 1.51
CA LEU A 545 -34.47 7.91 0.76
C LEU A 545 -33.50 7.73 -0.42
N ALA A 546 -33.94 8.14 -1.61
CA ALA A 546 -33.10 8.25 -2.80
C ALA A 546 -31.99 9.31 -2.62
N ARG A 547 -30.96 9.25 -3.48
CA ARG A 547 -29.74 10.07 -3.43
C ARG A 547 -30.05 11.58 -3.45
N GLU A 548 -31.08 11.97 -4.18
CA GLU A 548 -31.56 13.33 -4.43
C GLU A 548 -32.30 13.84 -3.19
N ALA A 549 -33.16 13.00 -2.61
CA ALA A 549 -33.84 13.27 -1.35
C ALA A 549 -32.84 13.41 -0.19
N ILE A 550 -31.81 12.55 -0.12
CA ILE A 550 -30.70 12.66 0.85
C ILE A 550 -29.99 14.01 0.70
N ASN A 551 -29.65 14.45 -0.52
CA ASN A 551 -29.01 15.74 -0.76
C ASN A 551 -29.84 16.92 -0.20
N SER A 552 -31.17 16.84 -0.22
CA SER A 552 -32.06 17.88 0.33
C SER A 552 -31.98 18.03 1.86
N TYR A 553 -31.51 17.01 2.58
CA TYR A 553 -31.27 17.03 4.03
C TYR A 553 -29.77 17.23 4.35
N TYR A 554 -28.90 16.63 3.54
CA TYR A 554 -27.44 16.57 3.72
C TYR A 554 -26.74 16.86 2.39
N PRO A 555 -26.51 18.14 2.00
CA PRO A 555 -26.00 18.50 0.67
C PRO A 555 -24.69 17.83 0.27
N ASN A 556 -23.81 17.53 1.24
CA ASN A 556 -22.53 16.85 1.01
C ASN A 556 -22.60 15.31 1.26
N ARG A 557 -23.80 14.74 1.44
CA ARG A 557 -24.04 13.34 1.86
C ARG A 557 -23.22 12.91 3.09
N PHE A 558 -23.04 13.83 4.03
CA PHE A 558 -22.08 13.75 5.15
C PHE A 558 -22.68 14.31 6.44
N ILE A 559 -22.29 13.74 7.59
CA ILE A 559 -22.64 14.21 8.93
C ILE A 559 -21.40 14.44 9.81
N GLN A 560 -21.43 15.51 10.61
CA GLN A 560 -20.42 15.78 11.63
C GLN A 560 -20.71 14.92 12.87
N ARG A 561 -20.10 13.74 12.96
CA ARG A 561 -20.35 12.75 14.02
C ARG A 561 -19.98 13.21 15.44
N ASP A 562 -19.20 14.28 15.57
CA ASP A 562 -18.85 14.89 16.85
C ASP A 562 -19.95 15.85 17.38
N ASP A 563 -20.97 16.18 16.55
CA ASP A 563 -22.20 16.89 16.96
C ASP A 563 -23.16 15.94 17.70
N ILE A 564 -22.77 15.58 18.92
CA ILE A 564 -23.50 14.67 19.82
C ILE A 564 -24.85 15.23 20.31
N ASP A 565 -25.06 16.54 20.22
CA ASP A 565 -26.34 17.20 20.56
C ASP A 565 -27.43 16.94 19.51
N ARG A 566 -27.01 16.55 18.29
CA ARG A 566 -27.85 16.23 17.14
C ARG A 566 -27.87 14.74 16.80
N PHE A 567 -26.70 14.11 16.72
CA PHE A 567 -26.53 12.76 16.17
C PHE A 567 -26.25 11.73 17.27
N TYR A 568 -27.18 10.78 17.45
CA TYR A 568 -27.05 9.73 18.46
C TYR A 568 -26.76 8.37 17.82
N THR A 569 -25.65 7.71 18.21
CA THR A 569 -25.26 6.40 17.66
C THR A 569 -25.72 5.24 18.56
N LEU A 570 -26.56 4.38 17.98
CA LEU A 570 -27.29 3.28 18.61
C LEU A 570 -26.38 2.02 18.71
N ASN A 571 -25.36 2.08 19.59
CA ASN A 571 -24.21 1.17 19.62
C ASN A 571 -24.38 -0.14 20.41
N THR A 572 -25.45 -0.32 21.19
CA THR A 572 -25.68 -1.50 22.04
C THR A 572 -26.86 -2.33 21.52
N LEU A 573 -26.93 -3.60 21.88
CA LEU A 573 -28.07 -4.46 21.51
C LEU A 573 -29.39 -4.00 22.18
N PHE A 574 -29.32 -3.38 23.37
CA PHE A 574 -30.45 -2.69 23.99
C PHE A 574 -31.05 -1.56 23.11
N ASN A 575 -30.28 -0.99 22.19
CA ASN A 575 -30.78 0.06 21.29
C ASN A 575 -31.59 -0.49 20.10
N LEU A 576 -31.62 -1.81 19.85
CA LEU A 576 -32.37 -2.37 18.71
C LEU A 576 -33.88 -2.11 18.82
N SER A 577 -34.45 -2.31 20.02
CA SER A 577 -35.84 -1.98 20.35
C SER A 577 -36.16 -0.49 20.09
N GLU A 578 -35.27 0.42 20.51
CA GLU A 578 -35.41 1.85 20.26
C GLU A 578 -35.30 2.19 18.77
N THR A 579 -34.35 1.58 18.07
CA THR A 579 -34.08 1.78 16.64
C THR A 579 -35.31 1.48 15.80
N TYR A 580 -35.97 0.35 16.05
CA TYR A 580 -37.22 0.00 15.39
C TYR A 580 -38.36 0.95 15.79
N LEU A 581 -38.47 1.30 17.08
CA LEU A 581 -39.52 2.21 17.56
C LEU A 581 -39.40 3.63 16.98
N TYR A 582 -38.20 4.16 16.77
CA TYR A 582 -38.02 5.43 16.04
C TYR A 582 -38.60 5.35 14.62
N ALA A 583 -38.37 4.24 13.92
CA ALA A 583 -38.91 4.02 12.59
C ALA A 583 -40.45 3.87 12.60
N CYS A 584 -41.01 3.14 13.58
CA CYS A 584 -42.45 3.05 13.82
C CYS A 584 -43.07 4.43 14.03
N LEU A 585 -42.50 5.26 14.94
CA LEU A 585 -43.03 6.58 15.29
C LEU A 585 -43.02 7.51 14.07
N VAL A 586 -41.87 7.66 13.39
CA VAL A 586 -41.77 8.52 12.20
C VAL A 586 -42.74 8.07 11.11
N SER A 587 -42.82 6.76 10.83
CA SER A 587 -43.74 6.21 9.84
C SER A 587 -45.22 6.44 10.22
N PHE A 588 -45.57 6.24 11.50
CA PHE A 588 -46.91 6.45 12.02
C PHE A 588 -47.35 7.91 11.86
N PHE A 589 -46.58 8.87 12.38
CA PHE A 589 -46.96 10.29 12.31
C PHE A 589 -46.96 10.81 10.87
N ASN A 590 -46.01 10.38 10.02
CA ASN A 590 -45.95 10.77 8.62
C ASN A 590 -47.16 10.30 7.79
N ARG A 591 -47.76 9.15 8.14
CA ARG A 591 -48.99 8.60 7.51
C ARG A 591 -50.30 9.10 8.15
N ALA A 592 -50.27 9.56 9.39
CA ALA A 592 -51.47 9.88 10.16
C ALA A 592 -52.03 11.27 9.82
N ARG A 593 -53.09 11.32 8.99
CA ARG A 593 -53.80 12.55 8.52
C ARG A 593 -54.22 13.57 9.58
N ARG A 594 -54.11 13.28 10.89
CA ARG A 594 -54.30 14.24 11.99
C ARG A 594 -53.12 15.20 12.16
N TYR A 595 -51.94 14.84 11.65
CA TYR A 595 -50.69 15.59 11.83
C TYR A 595 -50.27 16.25 10.50
N THR A 596 -49.65 17.43 10.59
CA THR A 596 -49.00 18.09 9.45
C THR A 596 -47.50 17.86 9.53
N ASN A 597 -46.94 17.26 8.49
CA ASN A 597 -45.52 16.93 8.40
C ASN A 597 -44.69 18.20 8.18
N GLN A 598 -43.67 18.43 9.02
CA GLN A 598 -42.71 19.53 8.86
C GLN A 598 -41.29 18.98 8.82
N LYS A 599 -40.36 19.73 8.21
CA LYS A 599 -38.94 19.31 8.07
C LYS A 599 -38.19 19.06 9.39
N ARG A 600 -38.77 19.33 10.56
CA ARG A 600 -38.18 19.06 11.89
C ARG A 600 -39.09 18.32 12.88
N GLY A 601 -40.26 17.85 12.45
CA GLY A 601 -41.23 17.16 13.31
C GLY A 601 -42.65 17.24 12.79
N PHE A 602 -43.62 17.09 13.68
CA PHE A 602 -45.04 16.99 13.36
C PHE A 602 -45.85 18.04 14.12
N GLN A 603 -46.82 18.67 13.45
CA GLN A 603 -47.73 19.65 14.03
C GLN A 603 -49.14 19.04 14.20
N HIS A 604 -49.80 19.30 15.32
CA HIS A 604 -51.22 18.97 15.54
C HIS A 604 -51.90 20.10 16.31
N GLY A 605 -52.66 20.94 15.60
CA GLY A 605 -53.16 22.21 16.15
C GLY A 605 -51.99 23.07 16.64
N ASP A 606 -52.10 23.60 17.86
CA ASP A 606 -51.06 24.42 18.49
C ASP A 606 -49.84 23.61 18.99
N LEU A 607 -49.89 22.27 18.96
CA LEU A 607 -48.82 21.41 19.45
C LEU A 607 -47.82 21.08 18.33
N PHE A 608 -46.53 21.39 18.56
CA PHE A 608 -45.43 20.97 17.71
C PHE A 608 -44.55 19.94 18.43
N MET A 609 -44.45 18.73 17.89
CA MET A 609 -43.57 17.68 18.38
C MET A 609 -42.36 17.56 17.45
N SER A 610 -41.19 17.99 17.93
CA SER A 610 -39.94 17.87 17.17
C SER A 610 -39.39 16.43 17.19
N PHE A 611 -38.58 16.07 16.19
CA PHE A 611 -37.86 14.79 16.21
C PHE A 611 -36.89 14.65 17.41
N ARG A 612 -36.40 15.77 17.97
CA ARG A 612 -35.51 15.78 19.16
C ARG A 612 -36.26 15.52 20.46
N THR A 613 -37.47 16.09 20.61
CA THR A 613 -38.33 15.79 21.76
C THR A 613 -38.84 14.36 21.70
N MET A 614 -39.31 13.91 20.53
CA MET A 614 -39.73 12.51 20.33
C MET A 614 -38.58 11.51 20.58
N PHE A 615 -37.34 11.87 20.22
CA PHE A 615 -36.15 11.09 20.60
C PHE A 615 -35.95 11.03 22.11
N GLN A 616 -36.05 12.17 22.80
CA GLN A 616 -35.92 12.24 24.25
C GLN A 616 -37.01 11.42 24.96
N ASP A 617 -38.26 11.47 24.49
CA ASP A 617 -39.38 10.73 25.09
C ASP A 617 -39.17 9.20 25.05
N VAL A 618 -38.59 8.68 23.96
CA VAL A 618 -38.21 7.25 23.83
C VAL A 618 -37.05 6.91 24.77
N ARG A 619 -36.01 7.76 24.81
CA ARG A 619 -34.86 7.59 25.71
C ARG A 619 -35.28 7.61 27.18
N ASP A 620 -36.11 8.56 27.57
CA ASP A 620 -36.63 8.71 28.94
C ASP A 620 -37.57 7.54 29.29
N ALA A 621 -38.34 7.00 28.34
CA ALA A 621 -39.13 5.79 28.53
C ALA A 621 -38.24 4.55 28.76
N MET A 622 -37.18 4.37 27.97
CA MET A 622 -36.22 3.26 28.12
C MET A 622 -35.42 3.38 29.43
N ASP A 623 -34.92 4.57 29.75
CA ASP A 623 -34.20 4.83 30.99
C ASP A 623 -35.13 4.71 32.22
N TYR A 624 -36.40 5.07 32.12
CA TYR A 624 -37.41 4.74 33.14
C TYR A 624 -37.57 3.23 33.34
N ILE A 625 -37.63 2.45 32.26
CA ILE A 625 -37.79 0.98 32.29
C ILE A 625 -36.58 0.30 32.94
N HIS A 626 -35.36 0.77 32.66
CA HIS A 626 -34.14 0.29 33.32
C HIS A 626 -34.05 0.75 34.79
N ASN A 627 -34.26 2.03 35.08
CA ASN A 627 -34.11 2.59 36.43
C ASN A 627 -35.17 2.12 37.43
N THR A 628 -36.38 1.80 36.96
CA THR A 628 -37.42 1.16 37.79
C THR A 628 -37.21 -0.35 37.98
N GLY A 629 -36.29 -0.96 37.22
CA GLY A 629 -36.02 -2.39 37.27
C GLY A 629 -37.10 -3.28 36.66
N ILE A 630 -38.18 -2.74 36.08
CA ILE A 630 -39.34 -3.55 35.64
C ILE A 630 -38.95 -4.51 34.51
N LEU A 631 -38.03 -4.13 33.62
CA LEU A 631 -37.50 -5.03 32.59
C LEU A 631 -36.77 -6.20 33.24
N LYS A 632 -35.84 -5.91 34.16
CA LYS A 632 -35.09 -6.89 34.95
C LYS A 632 -36.03 -7.86 35.69
N ASP A 633 -37.05 -7.34 36.37
CA ASP A 633 -38.06 -8.14 37.07
C ASP A 633 -38.90 -9.03 36.13
N ARG A 634 -39.13 -8.62 34.87
CA ARG A 634 -39.77 -9.47 33.86
C ARG A 634 -38.81 -10.55 33.34
N THR A 635 -37.54 -10.21 33.14
CA THR A 635 -36.48 -11.16 32.72
C THR A 635 -36.27 -12.25 33.77
N LEU A 636 -36.12 -11.88 35.05
CA LEU A 636 -35.89 -12.83 36.16
C LEU A 636 -37.06 -13.81 36.37
N LYS A 637 -38.28 -13.48 35.94
CA LYS A 637 -39.45 -14.37 36.02
C LYS A 637 -39.44 -15.52 35.00
N ASN A 638 -38.66 -15.42 33.92
CA ASN A 638 -38.53 -16.48 32.92
C ASN A 638 -37.15 -16.42 32.24
N LEU A 639 -36.12 -16.77 33.00
CA LEU A 639 -34.73 -16.76 32.53
C LEU A 639 -34.53 -17.69 31.34
N ASP A 640 -35.19 -18.85 31.31
CA ASP A 640 -35.08 -19.82 30.20
C ASP A 640 -35.64 -19.27 28.87
N LYS A 641 -36.61 -18.35 28.89
CA LYS A 641 -37.07 -17.64 27.68
C LYS A 641 -36.08 -16.57 27.22
N TYR A 642 -35.40 -15.89 28.13
CA TYR A 642 -34.70 -14.63 27.82
C TYR A 642 -33.16 -14.71 27.83
N VAL A 643 -32.56 -15.71 28.46
CA VAL A 643 -31.10 -15.83 28.65
C VAL A 643 -30.61 -17.16 28.06
N VAL A 644 -29.46 -17.14 27.38
CA VAL A 644 -28.77 -18.35 26.92
C VAL A 644 -27.88 -18.88 28.05
N GLN A 645 -28.12 -20.12 28.48
CA GLN A 645 -27.27 -20.83 29.43
C GLN A 645 -26.27 -21.72 28.67
N ASP A 646 -24.97 -21.46 28.80
CA ASP A 646 -23.91 -22.31 28.22
C ASP A 646 -23.15 -23.06 29.33
N PRO A 647 -23.24 -24.40 29.41
CA PRO A 647 -22.56 -25.20 30.44
C PRO A 647 -21.03 -25.18 30.34
N ARG A 648 -20.45 -24.57 29.29
CA ARG A 648 -19.00 -24.36 29.14
C ARG A 648 -18.50 -23.12 29.87
N LEU A 649 -19.37 -22.17 30.24
CA LEU A 649 -18.95 -20.93 30.91
C LEU A 649 -18.24 -21.17 32.27
N PRO A 650 -18.73 -22.04 33.18
CA PRO A 650 -18.01 -22.35 34.42
C PRO A 650 -16.63 -22.99 34.17
N ILE A 651 -16.50 -23.76 33.08
CA ILE A 651 -15.24 -24.42 32.69
C ILE A 651 -14.22 -23.37 32.24
N LEU A 652 -14.63 -22.42 31.39
CA LEU A 652 -13.77 -21.31 30.96
C LEU A 652 -13.31 -20.46 32.14
N LEU A 653 -14.22 -20.02 33.01
CA LEU A 653 -13.87 -19.18 34.16
C LEU A 653 -12.95 -19.92 35.16
N THR A 654 -13.16 -21.23 35.37
CA THR A 654 -12.26 -22.05 36.20
C THR A 654 -10.86 -22.11 35.59
N ARG A 655 -10.76 -22.43 34.29
CA ARG A 655 -9.48 -22.51 33.57
C ARG A 655 -8.71 -21.19 33.57
N ILE A 656 -9.39 -20.06 33.36
CA ILE A 656 -8.72 -18.75 33.44
C ILE A 656 -8.19 -18.52 34.86
N LYS A 657 -8.97 -18.87 35.89
CA LYS A 657 -8.58 -18.70 37.30
C LYS A 657 -7.41 -19.57 37.76
N GLU A 658 -7.10 -20.64 37.03
CA GLU A 658 -5.91 -21.46 37.27
C GLU A 658 -4.60 -20.76 36.84
N VAL A 659 -4.67 -19.74 35.96
CA VAL A 659 -3.49 -19.04 35.41
C VAL A 659 -3.46 -17.52 35.66
N ALA A 660 -4.62 -16.88 35.85
CA ALA A 660 -4.77 -15.43 35.90
C ALA A 660 -5.89 -15.00 36.87
N LYS A 661 -5.84 -13.74 37.36
CA LYS A 661 -6.93 -13.18 38.18
C LYS A 661 -8.17 -12.92 37.32
N VAL A 662 -9.38 -13.13 37.86
CA VAL A 662 -10.64 -12.87 37.14
C VAL A 662 -11.44 -11.78 37.83
N PHE A 663 -11.97 -10.79 37.10
CA PHE A 663 -12.91 -9.81 37.65
C PHE A 663 -14.17 -9.58 36.81
N LEU A 664 -15.25 -9.19 37.50
CA LEU A 664 -16.48 -8.71 36.90
C LEU A 664 -16.58 -7.19 37.12
N ALA A 665 -16.86 -6.42 36.07
CA ALA A 665 -17.08 -4.99 36.13
C ALA A 665 -18.28 -4.62 35.24
N THR A 666 -19.46 -4.50 35.84
CA THR A 666 -20.74 -4.38 35.12
C THR A 666 -21.53 -3.13 35.47
N ASN A 667 -22.37 -2.67 34.55
CA ASN A 667 -23.30 -1.56 34.77
C ASN A 667 -24.55 -1.98 35.56
N SER A 668 -24.86 -3.28 35.61
CA SER A 668 -25.99 -3.80 36.39
C SER A 668 -25.76 -3.75 37.90
N ASP A 669 -26.87 -3.74 38.63
CA ASP A 669 -26.92 -3.76 40.10
C ASP A 669 -26.68 -5.17 40.67
N TYR A 670 -26.29 -5.23 41.95
CA TYR A 670 -26.00 -6.50 42.60
C TYR A 670 -27.14 -7.53 42.60
N ARG A 671 -28.41 -7.11 42.73
CA ARG A 671 -29.52 -8.06 42.86
C ARG A 671 -29.79 -8.76 41.54
N TYR A 672 -29.78 -7.99 40.45
CA TYR A 672 -29.89 -8.54 39.11
C TYR A 672 -28.66 -9.39 38.74
N THR A 673 -27.45 -8.89 39.02
CA THR A 673 -26.21 -9.63 38.77
C THR A 673 -26.13 -10.94 39.55
N GLU A 674 -26.53 -10.98 40.82
CA GLU A 674 -26.58 -12.25 41.56
C GLU A 674 -27.60 -13.22 40.95
N ALA A 675 -28.82 -12.79 40.60
CA ALA A 675 -29.81 -13.68 40.00
C ALA A 675 -29.33 -14.27 38.65
N ILE A 676 -28.78 -13.43 37.77
CA ILE A 676 -28.26 -13.84 36.45
C ILE A 676 -27.04 -14.76 36.60
N MET A 677 -26.04 -14.39 37.41
CA MET A 677 -24.81 -15.17 37.55
C MET A 677 -25.03 -16.53 38.24
N ARG A 678 -26.05 -16.65 39.11
CA ARG A 678 -26.48 -17.94 39.68
C ARG A 678 -27.20 -18.82 38.67
N TYR A 679 -28.00 -18.25 37.78
CA TYR A 679 -28.58 -19.00 36.66
C TYR A 679 -27.50 -19.52 35.70
N LEU A 680 -26.50 -18.69 35.38
CA LEU A 680 -25.41 -19.09 34.47
C LEU A 680 -24.42 -20.09 35.09
N LEU A 681 -24.05 -19.94 36.37
CA LEU A 681 -22.94 -20.70 36.97
C LEU A 681 -23.34 -21.76 38.02
N GLU A 682 -24.52 -21.66 38.66
CA GLU A 682 -24.91 -22.60 39.74
C GLU A 682 -26.02 -23.59 39.32
N SER A 683 -26.74 -23.32 38.23
CA SER A 683 -27.98 -24.02 37.87
C SER A 683 -27.79 -25.20 36.90
N GLY A 684 -26.66 -25.27 36.20
CA GLY A 684 -26.39 -26.33 35.19
C GLY A 684 -26.18 -27.73 35.78
N THR A 685 -26.60 -28.75 35.03
CA THR A 685 -26.51 -30.18 35.42
C THR A 685 -25.13 -30.78 35.13
N GLN A 686 -24.10 -30.35 35.88
CA GLN A 686 -22.82 -31.08 35.96
C GLN A 686 -22.77 -31.99 37.20
N THR A 687 -21.85 -32.96 37.17
CA THR A 687 -21.78 -34.11 38.08
C THR A 687 -21.52 -33.75 39.54
N SER A 688 -21.81 -34.69 40.44
CA SER A 688 -22.06 -34.49 41.88
C SER A 688 -20.87 -34.06 42.77
N CYS A 689 -19.76 -33.57 42.21
CA CYS A 689 -18.61 -33.09 42.96
C CYS A 689 -18.45 -31.55 42.89
N TYR A 690 -18.80 -30.88 44.00
CA TYR A 690 -18.52 -29.46 44.29
C TYR A 690 -19.28 -28.42 43.43
N ARG A 691 -20.55 -28.19 43.76
CA ARG A 691 -21.31 -27.00 43.33
C ARG A 691 -20.66 -25.74 43.94
N LYS A 692 -19.87 -25.00 43.16
CA LYS A 692 -19.22 -23.75 43.56
C LYS A 692 -20.20 -22.57 43.49
N ALA A 693 -20.15 -21.64 44.45
CA ALA A 693 -20.93 -20.41 44.38
C ALA A 693 -20.38 -19.47 43.29
N TRP A 694 -21.25 -18.76 42.56
CA TRP A 694 -20.88 -17.94 41.39
C TRP A 694 -19.78 -16.91 41.70
N ARG A 695 -19.77 -16.36 42.92
CA ARG A 695 -18.80 -15.36 43.38
C ARG A 695 -17.36 -15.91 43.42
N SER A 696 -17.18 -17.21 43.65
CA SER A 696 -15.86 -17.84 43.78
C SER A 696 -15.06 -17.92 42.48
N PHE A 697 -15.73 -17.81 41.32
CA PHE A 697 -15.10 -17.74 40.01
C PHE A 697 -14.38 -16.39 39.78
N PHE A 698 -14.63 -15.38 40.62
CA PHE A 698 -14.05 -14.04 40.53
C PHE A 698 -13.17 -13.75 41.75
N ASP A 699 -12.15 -12.91 41.56
CA ASP A 699 -11.27 -12.40 42.63
C ASP A 699 -11.67 -10.98 43.04
N LEU A 700 -12.34 -10.26 42.13
CA LEU A 700 -12.92 -8.94 42.33
C LEU A 700 -14.27 -8.88 41.59
N ILE A 701 -15.30 -8.34 42.24
CA ILE A 701 -16.63 -8.16 41.66
C ILE A 701 -17.05 -6.71 41.89
N VAL A 702 -17.31 -5.97 40.81
CA VAL A 702 -17.75 -4.58 40.84
C VAL A 702 -19.05 -4.41 40.03
N VAL A 703 -20.09 -3.95 40.70
CA VAL A 703 -21.40 -3.62 40.13
C VAL A 703 -21.60 -2.11 40.05
N ASP A 704 -22.69 -1.65 39.44
CA ASP A 704 -23.05 -0.22 39.33
C ASP A 704 -21.92 0.66 38.73
N THR A 705 -21.06 0.11 37.86
CA THR A 705 -19.78 0.76 37.47
C THR A 705 -19.94 2.07 36.68
N ARG A 706 -21.07 2.27 35.99
CA ARG A 706 -21.36 3.45 35.15
C ARG A 706 -20.33 3.68 34.03
N LYS A 707 -19.93 2.62 33.33
CA LYS A 707 -19.18 2.72 32.08
C LYS A 707 -19.99 3.54 31.07
N PRO A 708 -19.42 4.57 30.42
CA PRO A 708 -17.98 4.85 30.27
C PRO A 708 -17.33 5.74 31.35
N GLU A 709 -18.07 6.32 32.29
CA GLU A 709 -17.51 7.20 33.34
C GLU A 709 -16.53 6.46 34.25
N PHE A 710 -16.75 5.16 34.44
CA PHE A 710 -15.84 4.21 35.09
C PHE A 710 -14.38 4.31 34.64
N PHE A 711 -14.15 4.49 33.33
CA PHE A 711 -12.82 4.63 32.73
C PHE A 711 -12.31 6.09 32.75
N ALA A 712 -13.02 6.99 33.44
CA ALA A 712 -12.75 8.42 33.50
C ALA A 712 -12.51 8.87 34.96
N GLY A 713 -13.42 9.63 35.55
CA GLY A 713 -13.35 9.97 36.98
C GLY A 713 -13.93 8.88 37.90
N GLY A 714 -14.66 7.91 37.32
CA GLY A 714 -15.38 6.89 38.06
C GLY A 714 -16.42 7.46 39.03
N SER A 715 -16.67 6.72 40.09
CA SER A 715 -17.51 7.11 41.21
C SER A 715 -16.90 6.63 42.53
N VAL A 716 -17.45 7.06 43.67
CA VAL A 716 -16.99 6.63 44.99
C VAL A 716 -17.12 5.11 45.14
N LEU A 717 -16.03 4.40 45.42
CA LEU A 717 -16.06 2.96 45.69
C LEU A 717 -16.88 2.67 46.97
N ARG A 718 -17.86 1.78 46.87
CA ARG A 718 -18.70 1.31 47.98
C ARG A 718 -18.59 -0.20 48.12
N GLN A 719 -18.88 -0.73 49.32
CA GLN A 719 -19.00 -2.17 49.57
C GLN A 719 -20.48 -2.57 49.60
N VAL A 720 -20.85 -3.66 48.94
CA VAL A 720 -22.21 -4.20 48.97
C VAL A 720 -22.40 -5.09 50.20
N ASN A 721 -23.53 -4.97 50.90
CA ASN A 721 -24.01 -6.00 51.82
C ASN A 721 -24.73 -7.07 50.98
N THR A 722 -24.13 -8.25 50.84
CA THR A 722 -24.62 -9.34 49.98
C THR A 722 -25.95 -9.93 50.43
N ASP A 723 -26.29 -9.81 51.71
CA ASP A 723 -27.44 -10.47 52.33
C ASP A 723 -28.74 -9.66 52.13
N THR A 724 -28.60 -8.35 51.89
CA THR A 724 -29.70 -7.41 51.63
C THR A 724 -29.67 -6.84 50.20
N GLY A 725 -28.53 -6.97 49.51
CA GLY A 725 -28.24 -6.32 48.23
C GLY A 725 -28.21 -4.79 48.29
N LYS A 726 -27.90 -4.21 49.47
CA LYS A 726 -27.80 -2.75 49.67
C LYS A 726 -26.35 -2.31 49.87
N LEU A 727 -26.02 -1.09 49.47
CA LEU A 727 -24.69 -0.51 49.70
C LEU A 727 -24.47 -0.18 51.18
N ARG A 728 -23.28 -0.49 51.71
CA ARG A 728 -22.85 -0.05 53.03
C ARG A 728 -22.62 1.47 53.03
N ILE A 729 -22.82 2.12 54.18
CA ILE A 729 -22.64 3.57 54.33
C ILE A 729 -21.15 3.90 54.41
N GLY A 730 -20.72 4.96 53.71
CA GLY A 730 -19.31 5.38 53.60
C GLY A 730 -18.56 4.78 52.41
N THR A 731 -17.45 5.43 52.05
CA THR A 731 -16.48 4.97 51.04
C THR A 731 -15.73 3.74 51.54
N TYR A 732 -15.46 2.76 50.68
CA TYR A 732 -14.59 1.65 51.02
C TYR A 732 -13.12 2.05 50.87
N THR A 733 -12.33 1.85 51.92
CA THR A 733 -10.90 2.24 52.00
C THR A 733 -10.01 1.12 52.57
N GLY A 734 -10.46 -0.13 52.45
CA GLY A 734 -9.69 -1.31 52.89
C GLY A 734 -9.02 -2.04 51.71
N ASP A 735 -8.23 -3.05 52.03
CA ASP A 735 -7.61 -3.94 51.04
C ASP A 735 -8.64 -4.85 50.33
N LEU A 736 -8.21 -5.54 49.27
CA LEU A 736 -9.04 -6.50 48.53
C LEU A 736 -9.35 -7.74 49.38
N GLN A 737 -10.58 -7.83 49.90
CA GLN A 737 -11.08 -9.01 50.61
C GLN A 737 -11.76 -9.99 49.64
N HIS A 738 -11.33 -11.25 49.63
CA HIS A 738 -11.90 -12.29 48.77
C HIS A 738 -13.40 -12.51 49.03
N GLY A 739 -14.19 -12.68 47.97
CA GLY A 739 -15.65 -12.83 48.05
C GLY A 739 -16.43 -11.55 48.39
N THR A 740 -15.76 -10.42 48.64
CA THR A 740 -16.42 -9.11 48.78
C THR A 740 -16.86 -8.59 47.42
N VAL A 741 -18.03 -7.95 47.40
CA VAL A 741 -18.57 -7.27 46.23
C VAL A 741 -18.55 -5.76 46.45
N TYR A 742 -18.12 -5.04 45.42
CA TYR A 742 -17.99 -3.58 45.41
C TYR A 742 -18.99 -2.96 44.43
N SER A 743 -19.23 -1.66 44.58
CA SER A 743 -20.14 -0.87 43.76
C SER A 743 -19.49 0.47 43.40
N GLY A 744 -19.65 0.90 42.16
CA GLY A 744 -19.02 2.12 41.63
C GLY A 744 -17.51 1.98 41.41
N GLY A 745 -16.72 2.93 41.92
CA GLY A 745 -15.26 2.97 41.74
C GLY A 745 -14.83 3.53 40.37
N SER A 746 -13.54 3.35 40.04
CA SER A 746 -12.96 3.63 38.71
C SER A 746 -12.10 2.46 38.24
N SER A 747 -11.67 2.48 36.98
CA SER A 747 -10.70 1.52 36.44
C SER A 747 -9.35 1.56 37.16
N ASP A 748 -8.94 2.71 37.70
CA ASP A 748 -7.69 2.89 38.44
C ASP A 748 -7.80 2.16 39.80
N VAL A 749 -8.95 2.26 40.46
CA VAL A 749 -9.23 1.54 41.71
C VAL A 749 -9.21 0.01 41.50
N ILE A 750 -9.62 -0.49 40.33
CA ILE A 750 -9.45 -1.91 39.96
C ILE A 750 -7.96 -2.26 39.75
N ILE A 751 -7.22 -1.40 39.06
CA ILE A 751 -5.76 -1.54 38.85
C ILE A 751 -5.01 -1.64 40.18
N ASP A 752 -5.34 -0.78 41.14
CA ASP A 752 -4.73 -0.72 42.47
C ASP A 752 -5.12 -1.95 43.32
N LEU A 753 -6.41 -2.28 43.43
CA LEU A 753 -6.90 -3.44 44.20
C LEU A 753 -6.36 -4.78 43.66
N LEU A 754 -6.13 -4.89 42.36
CA LEU A 754 -5.55 -6.09 41.74
C LEU A 754 -4.02 -6.06 41.69
N ASN A 755 -3.38 -4.90 41.88
CA ASN A 755 -1.96 -4.65 41.69
C ASN A 755 -1.46 -5.12 40.32
N MET A 756 -2.06 -4.60 39.24
CA MET A 756 -1.81 -4.97 37.84
C MET A 756 -1.65 -3.72 36.96
N LYS A 757 -0.89 -3.80 35.85
CA LYS A 757 -0.82 -2.71 34.87
C LYS A 757 -1.89 -2.91 33.80
N GLY A 758 -2.36 -1.82 33.19
CA GLY A 758 -3.40 -1.89 32.16
C GLY A 758 -3.07 -2.83 30.98
N LYS A 759 -1.80 -2.95 30.58
CA LYS A 759 -1.37 -3.89 29.52
C LYS A 759 -1.50 -5.37 29.90
N ASP A 760 -1.55 -5.68 31.19
CA ASP A 760 -1.65 -7.03 31.75
C ASP A 760 -3.12 -7.51 31.84
N ILE A 761 -4.07 -6.60 31.56
CA ILE A 761 -5.52 -6.81 31.65
C ILE A 761 -6.10 -7.02 30.24
N LEU A 762 -6.79 -8.14 30.01
CA LEU A 762 -7.70 -8.34 28.89
C LEU A 762 -9.15 -8.09 29.36
N TYR A 763 -9.79 -7.04 28.85
CA TYR A 763 -11.19 -6.74 29.13
C TYR A 763 -12.11 -7.20 28.00
N VAL A 764 -13.19 -7.87 28.39
CA VAL A 764 -14.17 -8.53 27.53
C VAL A 764 -15.52 -7.84 27.69
N GLY A 765 -16.11 -7.36 26.59
CA GLY A 765 -17.41 -6.66 26.59
C GLY A 765 -18.02 -6.55 25.18
N ASP A 766 -19.31 -6.26 25.08
CA ASP A 766 -20.02 -6.05 23.81
C ASP A 766 -20.09 -4.57 23.39
N HIS A 767 -19.96 -3.64 24.34
CA HIS A 767 -20.19 -2.23 24.06
C HIS A 767 -18.92 -1.57 23.50
N ILE A 768 -18.85 -1.53 22.16
CA ILE A 768 -17.71 -0.98 21.39
C ILE A 768 -17.22 0.39 21.87
N PHE A 769 -18.11 1.28 22.33
CA PHE A 769 -17.73 2.58 22.88
C PHE A 769 -17.44 2.49 24.39
N GLY A 770 -18.38 1.96 25.18
CA GLY A 770 -18.31 1.98 26.64
C GLY A 770 -17.17 1.15 27.21
N ASP A 771 -16.98 -0.07 26.69
CA ASP A 771 -15.99 -1.03 27.18
C ASP A 771 -14.69 -0.92 26.41
N ILE A 772 -14.78 -1.06 25.09
CA ILE A 772 -13.61 -1.32 24.26
C ILE A 772 -12.85 -0.02 23.97
N LEU A 773 -13.47 0.96 23.31
CA LEU A 773 -12.82 2.22 22.94
C LEU A 773 -12.29 2.98 24.17
N LYS A 774 -13.04 3.02 25.27
CA LYS A 774 -12.68 3.82 26.45
C LYS A 774 -11.57 3.17 27.28
N SER A 775 -11.65 1.88 27.59
CA SER A 775 -10.55 1.17 28.26
C SER A 775 -9.27 1.20 27.41
N LYS A 776 -9.41 1.02 26.09
CA LYS A 776 -8.27 1.06 25.15
C LYS A 776 -7.59 2.41 25.11
N LYS A 777 -8.35 3.50 24.94
CA LYS A 777 -7.79 4.86 24.80
C LYS A 777 -7.29 5.47 26.12
N ARG A 778 -7.94 5.17 27.25
CA ARG A 778 -7.62 5.82 28.54
C ARG A 778 -6.65 5.00 29.39
N GLN A 779 -6.82 3.69 29.43
CA GLN A 779 -6.07 2.79 30.32
C GLN A 779 -5.09 1.86 29.59
N GLY A 780 -5.09 1.88 28.25
CA GLY A 780 -4.20 1.04 27.43
C GLY A 780 -4.49 -0.46 27.54
N TRP A 781 -5.69 -0.84 27.99
CA TRP A 781 -6.09 -2.23 28.21
C TRP A 781 -6.01 -3.07 26.92
N LYS A 782 -5.81 -4.38 27.07
CA LYS A 782 -6.07 -5.34 25.99
C LYS A 782 -7.57 -5.59 25.93
N THR A 783 -8.10 -5.86 24.74
CA THR A 783 -9.55 -5.80 24.49
C THR A 783 -10.06 -6.96 23.64
N PHE A 784 -11.16 -7.56 24.10
CA PHE A 784 -11.93 -8.57 23.38
C PHE A 784 -13.37 -8.06 23.20
N LEU A 785 -13.81 -7.84 21.96
CA LEU A 785 -15.18 -7.45 21.65
C LEU A 785 -16.06 -8.69 21.43
N VAL A 786 -17.18 -8.78 22.15
CA VAL A 786 -18.24 -9.74 21.85
C VAL A 786 -19.21 -9.13 20.83
N VAL A 787 -19.46 -9.85 19.74
CA VAL A 787 -20.37 -9.42 18.66
C VAL A 787 -21.36 -10.55 18.36
N PRO A 788 -22.48 -10.66 19.11
CA PRO A 788 -23.40 -11.79 18.99
C PRO A 788 -23.94 -12.02 17.57
N GLU A 789 -24.16 -10.93 16.82
CA GLU A 789 -24.66 -10.94 15.45
C GLU A 789 -23.70 -11.62 14.46
N LEU A 790 -22.41 -11.76 14.84
CA LEU A 790 -21.36 -12.33 14.00
C LEU A 790 -21.65 -13.77 13.55
N ILE A 791 -22.47 -14.53 14.30
CA ILE A 791 -22.89 -15.89 13.90
C ILE A 791 -23.71 -15.83 12.61
N THR A 792 -24.73 -14.96 12.58
CA THR A 792 -25.62 -14.77 11.43
C THR A 792 -24.90 -14.06 10.29
N GLU A 793 -24.11 -13.02 10.58
CA GLU A 793 -23.29 -12.31 9.59
C GLU A 793 -22.32 -13.25 8.87
N LEU A 794 -21.64 -14.16 9.58
CA LEU A 794 -20.72 -15.13 8.95
C LEU A 794 -21.45 -16.16 8.08
N GLN A 795 -22.68 -16.55 8.46
CA GLN A 795 -23.50 -17.47 7.66
C GLN A 795 -23.95 -16.78 6.36
N VAL A 796 -24.56 -15.59 6.45
CA VAL A 796 -24.99 -14.82 5.26
C VAL A 796 -23.79 -14.45 4.38
N TRP A 797 -22.65 -14.08 4.97
CA TRP A 797 -21.41 -13.82 4.24
C TRP A 797 -20.91 -15.03 3.44
N LYS A 798 -21.00 -16.24 4.02
CA LYS A 798 -20.67 -17.49 3.32
C LYS A 798 -21.65 -17.77 2.18
N ASP A 799 -22.95 -17.68 2.46
CA ASP A 799 -24.03 -18.05 1.53
C ASP A 799 -24.25 -17.02 0.40
N LYS A 800 -23.73 -15.80 0.56
CA LYS A 800 -23.79 -14.71 -0.44
C LYS A 800 -22.41 -14.24 -0.92
N ARG A 801 -21.37 -15.06 -0.69
CA ARG A 801 -19.97 -14.74 -1.01
C ARG A 801 -19.80 -14.29 -2.46
N ASP A 802 -20.43 -14.97 -3.41
CA ASP A 802 -20.31 -14.71 -4.85
C ASP A 802 -20.81 -13.31 -5.23
N LEU A 803 -21.85 -12.80 -4.54
CA LEU A 803 -22.34 -11.43 -4.74
C LEU A 803 -21.31 -10.39 -4.31
N PHE A 804 -20.55 -10.66 -3.25
CA PHE A 804 -19.46 -9.78 -2.82
C PHE A 804 -18.24 -9.86 -3.74
N GLU A 805 -17.90 -11.06 -4.25
CA GLU A 805 -16.78 -11.22 -5.18
C GLU A 805 -17.07 -10.58 -6.56
N GLU A 806 -18.28 -10.70 -7.10
CA GLU A 806 -18.68 -9.96 -8.32
C GLU A 806 -18.79 -8.44 -8.06
N LEU A 807 -19.28 -7.99 -6.89
CA LEU A 807 -19.27 -6.56 -6.53
C LEU A 807 -17.85 -6.00 -6.48
N LYS A 808 -16.91 -6.73 -5.87
CA LYS A 808 -15.48 -6.36 -5.83
C LYS A 808 -14.86 -6.35 -7.24
N TYR A 809 -15.25 -7.28 -8.12
CA TYR A 809 -14.81 -7.29 -9.52
C TYR A 809 -15.34 -6.06 -10.28
N LEU A 810 -16.61 -5.69 -10.09
CA LEU A 810 -17.20 -4.48 -10.69
C LEU A 810 -16.52 -3.19 -10.21
N ASP A 811 -16.21 -3.06 -8.92
CA ASP A 811 -15.43 -1.93 -8.38
C ASP A 811 -14.02 -1.83 -9.03
N ILE A 812 -13.37 -2.96 -9.31
CA ILE A 812 -12.06 -2.99 -10.00
C ILE A 812 -12.22 -2.57 -11.46
N CYS A 813 -13.19 -3.10 -12.20
CA CYS A 813 -13.41 -2.71 -13.60
C CYS A 813 -13.82 -1.24 -13.74
N LEU A 814 -14.58 -0.69 -12.79
CA LEU A 814 -14.88 0.75 -12.71
C LEU A 814 -13.58 1.55 -12.55
N ALA A 815 -12.70 1.16 -11.61
CA ALA A 815 -11.42 1.82 -11.39
C ALA A 815 -10.46 1.73 -12.61
N GLU A 816 -10.52 0.63 -13.39
CA GLU A 816 -9.76 0.49 -14.64
C GLU A 816 -10.29 1.40 -15.76
N LEU A 817 -11.61 1.52 -15.93
CA LEU A 817 -12.22 2.43 -16.93
C LEU A 817 -11.89 3.91 -16.64
N TYR A 818 -11.97 4.32 -15.37
CA TYR A 818 -11.69 5.71 -14.98
C TYR A 818 -10.19 6.02 -14.82
N LYS A 819 -9.29 5.03 -14.95
CA LYS A 819 -7.82 5.17 -14.74
C LYS A 819 -7.14 6.25 -15.58
N HIS A 820 -7.69 6.55 -16.75
CA HIS A 820 -7.12 7.50 -17.73
C HIS A 820 -7.98 8.77 -17.92
N LEU A 821 -9.03 8.94 -17.10
CA LEU A 821 -9.92 10.09 -17.14
C LEU A 821 -9.64 11.00 -15.94
N ASP A 822 -9.39 12.29 -16.21
CA ASP A 822 -9.30 13.31 -15.16
C ASP A 822 -10.60 14.11 -15.02
N SER A 823 -10.67 15.00 -14.03
CA SER A 823 -11.83 15.86 -13.78
C SER A 823 -12.02 16.99 -14.81
N GLY A 824 -11.20 17.04 -15.87
CA GLY A 824 -11.35 17.93 -17.03
C GLY A 824 -11.82 17.20 -18.30
N SER A 825 -11.79 15.86 -18.31
CA SER A 825 -12.23 15.06 -19.46
C SER A 825 -13.71 15.24 -19.78
N ARG A 826 -14.02 15.15 -21.08
CA ARG A 826 -15.38 15.12 -21.63
C ARG A 826 -15.70 13.80 -22.34
N GLU A 827 -14.78 12.84 -22.28
CA GLU A 827 -14.93 11.52 -22.88
C GLU A 827 -15.59 10.59 -21.85
N CYS A 828 -16.84 10.20 -22.09
CA CYS A 828 -17.47 9.13 -21.32
C CYS A 828 -16.84 7.78 -21.72
N PRO A 829 -16.46 6.92 -20.75
CA PRO A 829 -15.90 5.61 -21.07
C PRO A 829 -16.94 4.70 -21.74
N ASP A 830 -16.48 3.73 -22.56
CA ASP A 830 -17.37 2.67 -23.05
C ASP A 830 -17.65 1.66 -21.93
N ILE A 831 -18.93 1.56 -21.58
CA ILE A 831 -19.47 0.74 -20.49
C ILE A 831 -20.27 -0.47 -20.99
N SER A 832 -20.37 -0.66 -22.31
CA SER A 832 -21.18 -1.69 -22.97
C SER A 832 -20.86 -3.11 -22.48
N PHE A 833 -19.59 -3.41 -22.21
CA PHE A 833 -19.15 -4.68 -21.64
C PHE A 833 -19.74 -4.93 -20.24
N ILE A 834 -19.69 -3.93 -19.36
CA ILE A 834 -20.21 -4.04 -17.98
C ILE A 834 -21.74 -4.18 -18.03
N GLN A 835 -22.43 -3.33 -18.81
CA GLN A 835 -23.87 -3.46 -19.01
C GLN A 835 -24.28 -4.84 -19.55
N THR A 836 -23.48 -5.43 -20.45
CA THR A 836 -23.75 -6.76 -21.02
C THR A 836 -23.54 -7.87 -19.99
N ARG A 837 -22.44 -7.83 -19.23
CA ARG A 837 -22.19 -8.80 -18.14
C ARG A 837 -23.27 -8.72 -17.07
N VAL A 838 -23.72 -7.52 -16.72
CA VAL A 838 -24.83 -7.29 -15.78
C VAL A 838 -26.16 -7.82 -16.33
N LYS A 839 -26.43 -7.71 -17.64
CA LYS A 839 -27.60 -8.34 -18.28
C LYS A 839 -27.55 -9.86 -18.31
N VAL A 840 -26.37 -10.48 -18.14
CA VAL A 840 -26.21 -11.95 -17.96
C VAL A 840 -26.33 -12.34 -16.49
N VAL A 841 -25.82 -11.52 -15.58
CA VAL A 841 -25.94 -11.74 -14.13
C VAL A 841 -27.38 -11.50 -13.64
N THR A 842 -28.12 -10.54 -14.20
CA THR A 842 -29.48 -10.18 -13.74
C THR A 842 -30.49 -11.34 -13.78
N PRO A 843 -30.56 -12.17 -14.85
CA PRO A 843 -31.32 -13.42 -14.82
C PRO A 843 -30.87 -14.37 -13.70
N CYS A 844 -29.57 -14.58 -13.48
CA CYS A 844 -29.07 -15.40 -12.38
C CYS A 844 -29.27 -14.76 -10.99
N LEU A 845 -29.55 -13.46 -10.92
CA LEU A 845 -30.02 -12.77 -9.70
C LEU A 845 -31.53 -12.95 -9.48
N LEU A 846 -32.29 -13.37 -10.50
CA LEU A 846 -33.66 -13.86 -10.41
C LEU A 846 -33.65 -15.40 -10.51
N GLY A 847 -32.96 -16.04 -9.56
CA GLY A 847 -32.88 -17.50 -9.48
C GLY A 847 -34.26 -18.16 -9.31
N ASP A 848 -34.33 -19.44 -9.67
CA ASP A 848 -35.56 -20.21 -9.92
C ASP A 848 -36.43 -20.53 -8.68
N ASP A 849 -36.84 -19.51 -7.92
CA ASP A 849 -37.94 -19.58 -6.96
C ASP A 849 -39.28 -19.36 -7.70
N PRO A 850 -40.21 -20.34 -7.73
CA PRO A 850 -41.57 -20.15 -8.28
C PRO A 850 -42.46 -19.18 -7.50
N LEU A 851 -41.92 -18.55 -6.45
CA LEU A 851 -42.59 -17.69 -5.48
C LEU A 851 -41.81 -16.38 -5.29
N SER A 852 -41.61 -15.63 -6.37
CA SER A 852 -41.22 -14.23 -6.22
C SER A 852 -42.33 -13.47 -5.47
N PRO A 853 -42.03 -12.72 -4.40
CA PRO A 853 -43.03 -11.89 -3.69
C PRO A 853 -43.34 -10.60 -4.46
N THR A 854 -43.48 -10.70 -5.79
CA THR A 854 -44.04 -9.66 -6.67
C THR A 854 -45.57 -9.78 -6.76
N LEU A 855 -46.14 -10.86 -6.21
CA LEU A 855 -47.57 -11.05 -6.04
C LEU A 855 -47.90 -11.23 -4.56
N LEU A 856 -48.01 -10.11 -3.84
CA LEU A 856 -48.86 -10.09 -2.65
C LEU A 856 -50.31 -10.08 -3.17
N VAL A 857 -50.94 -11.24 -3.16
CA VAL A 857 -52.40 -11.30 -3.13
C VAL A 857 -52.80 -10.75 -1.77
N ASP A 858 -53.41 -9.57 -1.74
CA ASP A 858 -54.10 -9.11 -0.53
C ASP A 858 -55.33 -10.02 -0.35
N ASP A 859 -55.31 -10.86 0.68
CA ASP A 859 -56.41 -11.76 1.05
C ASP A 859 -57.57 -10.96 1.70
N ASP A 860 -58.17 -10.05 0.92
CA ASP A 860 -59.43 -9.38 1.24
C ASP A 860 -60.39 -9.51 0.03
N PRO A 861 -61.60 -10.11 0.17
CA PRO A 861 -62.14 -10.99 -0.88
C PRO A 861 -63.05 -10.27 -1.89
N LEU A 862 -62.54 -9.33 -2.69
CA LEU A 862 -63.41 -8.49 -3.54
C LEU A 862 -62.92 -8.01 -4.94
N SER A 863 -62.09 -8.76 -5.67
CA SER A 863 -62.03 -8.61 -7.15
C SER A 863 -61.67 -9.92 -7.90
N PRO A 864 -62.22 -10.22 -9.11
CA PRO A 864 -62.06 -11.55 -9.72
C PRO A 864 -61.50 -11.54 -11.16
N THR A 865 -60.27 -11.03 -11.41
CA THR A 865 -59.66 -11.13 -12.76
C THR A 865 -58.13 -11.19 -12.78
N LEU A 866 -57.57 -12.40 -12.76
CA LEU A 866 -56.52 -12.80 -13.72
C LEU A 866 -56.35 -14.33 -13.75
N LEU A 867 -56.10 -14.87 -14.95
CA LEU A 867 -55.59 -16.22 -15.17
C LEU A 867 -54.40 -16.10 -16.12
N VAL A 868 -53.29 -16.74 -15.77
CA VAL A 868 -52.11 -16.86 -16.64
C VAL A 868 -51.82 -18.35 -16.77
N GLY A 869 -51.68 -18.82 -18.01
CA GLY A 869 -51.25 -20.18 -18.33
C GLY A 869 -49.84 -20.17 -18.88
N ASP A 870 -49.07 -21.21 -18.57
CA ASP A 870 -47.69 -21.37 -19.02
C ASP A 870 -47.62 -21.66 -20.52
N ASP A 871 -46.72 -20.98 -21.25
CA ASP A 871 -45.85 -21.66 -22.22
C ASP A 871 -44.61 -20.81 -22.53
N LEU A 872 -43.46 -21.46 -22.76
CA LEU A 872 -42.22 -20.79 -23.12
C LEU A 872 -41.99 -20.85 -24.63
N LEU A 873 -41.83 -19.70 -25.30
CA LEU A 873 -40.77 -19.52 -26.32
C LEU A 873 -40.67 -18.10 -26.93
N SER A 874 -39.43 -17.75 -27.27
CA SER A 874 -38.99 -16.62 -28.11
C SER A 874 -39.07 -15.18 -27.55
N ARG A 875 -37.97 -14.45 -27.77
CA ARG A 875 -37.89 -12.99 -27.74
C ARG A 875 -37.64 -12.52 -29.17
N THR A 876 -38.36 -11.49 -29.63
CA THR A 876 -37.86 -10.30 -30.36
C THR A 876 -39.06 -9.46 -30.77
N LEU A 877 -39.05 -8.17 -30.46
CA LEU A 877 -40.12 -7.25 -30.84
C LEU A 877 -39.82 -6.73 -32.25
N LEU A 878 -40.52 -7.27 -33.25
CA LEU A 878 -40.50 -6.73 -34.61
C LEU A 878 -41.37 -5.48 -34.67
N VAL A 879 -40.80 -4.40 -35.21
CA VAL A 879 -41.55 -3.26 -35.72
C VAL A 879 -41.27 -3.24 -37.22
N ASP A 880 -42.25 -3.63 -38.03
CA ASP A 880 -42.21 -3.45 -39.47
C ASP A 880 -42.67 -2.02 -39.80
N ASP A 881 -41.86 -1.30 -40.57
CA ASP A 881 -42.23 -0.01 -41.16
C ASP A 881 -43.02 -0.25 -42.46
N ASP A 882 -44.33 0.00 -42.48
CA ASP A 882 -45.01 0.42 -43.72
C ASP A 882 -46.26 1.29 -43.41
N PRO A 883 -46.48 2.45 -44.07
CA PRO A 883 -47.54 3.38 -43.69
C PRO A 883 -48.77 3.30 -44.60
N LEU A 884 -49.92 2.78 -44.13
CA LEU A 884 -51.19 2.96 -44.85
C LEU A 884 -52.48 2.77 -44.03
N SER A 885 -53.46 3.60 -44.39
CA SER A 885 -54.92 3.49 -44.15
C SER A 885 -55.48 3.91 -42.76
N PRO A 886 -56.73 4.42 -42.70
CA PRO A 886 -57.15 5.31 -41.61
C PRO A 886 -58.47 4.94 -40.89
N ILE A 887 -58.75 5.69 -39.81
CA ILE A 887 -60.06 6.19 -39.33
C ILE A 887 -61.31 5.35 -39.68
N LEU A 888 -62.02 4.89 -38.64
CA LEU A 888 -63.47 5.18 -38.52
C LEU A 888 -63.97 5.09 -37.07
N LEU A 889 -65.03 5.83 -36.80
CA LEU A 889 -65.68 6.06 -35.48
C LEU A 889 -67.06 5.38 -35.43
N GLY A 890 -67.57 5.23 -34.20
CA GLY A 890 -69.00 5.12 -33.92
C GLY A 890 -69.55 3.69 -33.79
N ASP A 891 -70.54 3.41 -32.94
CA ASP A 891 -71.16 4.26 -31.90
C ASP A 891 -71.61 3.41 -30.70
N ASP A 892 -71.77 4.06 -29.55
CA ASP A 892 -72.03 3.45 -28.23
C ASP A 892 -73.46 2.84 -28.14
N PRO A 893 -73.74 1.91 -27.18
CA PRO A 893 -74.23 2.41 -25.89
C PRO A 893 -73.91 1.49 -24.68
N LEU A 894 -72.70 1.52 -24.12
CA LEU A 894 -72.41 0.97 -22.77
C LEU A 894 -71.10 1.49 -22.09
N SER A 895 -70.58 2.69 -22.39
CA SER A 895 -69.39 3.25 -21.69
C SER A 895 -69.42 4.77 -21.42
N PRO A 896 -69.62 5.24 -20.18
CA PRO A 896 -69.67 6.68 -19.85
C PRO A 896 -68.28 7.33 -19.59
N THR A 897 -67.30 7.06 -20.44
CA THR A 897 -66.02 7.78 -20.58
C THR A 897 -65.50 7.54 -22.00
N LEU A 898 -65.05 8.52 -22.78
CA LEU A 898 -64.62 9.89 -22.45
C LEU A 898 -65.11 10.89 -23.51
N LEU A 899 -65.56 12.08 -23.10
CA LEU A 899 -65.74 13.24 -23.99
C LEU A 899 -64.58 14.21 -23.75
N VAL A 900 -63.98 14.70 -24.83
CA VAL A 900 -62.98 15.78 -24.80
C VAL A 900 -63.54 16.92 -25.64
N ASP A 901 -63.59 18.11 -25.06
CA ASP A 901 -64.04 19.35 -25.69
C ASP A 901 -63.12 20.47 -25.21
N ASP A 902 -62.69 21.36 -26.11
CA ASP A 902 -61.53 22.24 -25.89
C ASP A 902 -61.92 23.54 -25.16
N ASP A 903 -61.55 23.67 -23.87
CA ASP A 903 -61.69 24.92 -23.09
C ASP A 903 -60.45 25.13 -22.18
N PRO A 904 -59.80 26.33 -22.15
CA PRO A 904 -58.38 26.46 -21.83
C PRO A 904 -58.08 26.62 -20.33
N LEU A 905 -58.64 25.75 -19.47
CA LEU A 905 -58.52 25.83 -18.01
C LEU A 905 -58.06 24.53 -17.30
N SER A 906 -57.68 23.48 -18.04
CA SER A 906 -56.99 22.30 -17.48
C SER A 906 -55.45 22.45 -17.53
N PRO A 907 -54.71 22.31 -16.42
CA PRO A 907 -53.26 22.49 -16.39
C PRO A 907 -52.48 21.22 -16.81
N THR A 908 -52.94 20.52 -17.84
CA THR A 908 -52.40 19.21 -18.24
C THR A 908 -51.86 19.25 -19.68
N LEU A 909 -50.54 19.15 -19.81
CA LEU A 909 -49.74 19.24 -21.04
C LEU A 909 -49.83 20.56 -21.84
N LEU A 910 -48.72 21.28 -21.85
CA LEU A 910 -48.34 22.20 -22.93
C LEU A 910 -47.01 21.71 -23.50
N VAL A 911 -47.02 21.25 -24.75
CA VAL A 911 -45.79 20.85 -25.48
C VAL A 911 -45.40 22.01 -26.37
N GLY A 912 -44.19 22.54 -26.17
CA GLY A 912 -43.58 23.53 -27.05
C GLY A 912 -42.56 22.85 -27.97
N ASP A 913 -42.68 23.07 -29.28
CA ASP A 913 -41.73 22.54 -30.26
C ASP A 913 -40.39 23.27 -30.21
N ASP A 914 -39.35 22.59 -29.71
CA ASP A 914 -37.98 22.83 -30.17
C ASP A 914 -37.14 21.55 -30.02
N LEU A 915 -36.22 21.30 -30.96
CA LEU A 915 -35.52 20.02 -31.06
C LEU A 915 -34.32 19.95 -30.10
N LEU A 916 -34.38 19.13 -29.03
CA LEU A 916 -33.26 18.29 -28.50
C LEU A 916 -33.55 17.55 -27.16
N SER A 917 -34.75 16.98 -26.93
CA SER A 917 -34.92 16.03 -25.80
C SER A 917 -36.06 15.01 -25.98
N ARG A 918 -35.87 13.79 -25.49
CA ARG A 918 -36.89 12.74 -25.26
C ARG A 918 -36.41 11.80 -24.13
N THR A 919 -37.12 11.59 -23.02
CA THR A 919 -38.30 12.30 -22.47
C THR A 919 -38.32 12.16 -20.94
N LEU A 920 -38.85 13.18 -20.24
CA LEU A 920 -39.15 13.28 -18.80
C LEU A 920 -40.57 13.92 -18.71
N LEU A 921 -41.44 13.77 -17.71
CA LEU A 921 -41.58 12.92 -16.50
C LEU A 921 -43.08 13.07 -16.07
N VAL A 922 -43.42 12.76 -14.81
CA VAL A 922 -44.67 13.05 -14.07
C VAL A 922 -45.85 12.12 -14.38
N ASP A 923 -46.61 11.56 -13.41
CA ASP A 923 -46.46 11.05 -12.02
C ASP A 923 -47.81 10.29 -11.73
N ASP A 924 -48.21 9.72 -10.58
CA ASP A 924 -47.68 9.62 -9.21
C ASP A 924 -48.13 8.27 -8.59
N ASP A 925 -47.20 7.36 -8.29
CA ASP A 925 -47.33 6.41 -7.15
C ASP A 925 -45.94 5.83 -6.80
N PRO A 926 -45.47 5.86 -5.53
CA PRO A 926 -44.05 5.72 -5.20
C PRO A 926 -43.61 4.27 -4.89
N LEU A 927 -43.83 3.33 -5.81
CA LEU A 927 -43.54 1.90 -5.60
C LEU A 927 -42.61 1.20 -6.63
N SER A 928 -41.98 1.94 -7.56
CA SER A 928 -40.94 1.37 -8.43
C SER A 928 -39.62 2.17 -8.41
N PRO A 929 -38.49 1.57 -8.00
CA PRO A 929 -37.16 2.20 -8.09
C PRO A 929 -36.48 1.88 -9.43
N THR A 930 -37.23 1.90 -10.53
CA THR A 930 -36.81 1.35 -11.83
C THR A 930 -36.59 2.49 -12.82
N LEU A 931 -35.33 2.70 -13.23
CA LEU A 931 -34.82 3.85 -14.01
C LEU A 931 -34.92 5.22 -13.29
N LEU A 932 -33.94 5.48 -12.42
CA LEU A 932 -33.32 6.82 -12.38
C LEU A 932 -32.16 6.83 -13.39
N VAL A 933 -32.23 7.73 -14.36
CA VAL A 933 -31.12 8.01 -15.29
C VAL A 933 -30.24 9.10 -14.67
N ASP A 934 -29.29 8.67 -13.86
CA ASP A 934 -28.08 9.46 -13.57
C ASP A 934 -27.22 9.49 -14.85
N ASP A 935 -26.49 10.58 -15.10
CA ASP A 935 -25.64 10.75 -16.31
C ASP A 935 -24.46 9.76 -16.41
N ASP A 936 -24.23 8.93 -15.38
CA ASP A 936 -23.29 7.81 -15.37
C ASP A 936 -24.06 6.47 -15.25
N PRO A 937 -24.28 5.74 -16.37
CA PRO A 937 -25.08 4.51 -16.36
C PRO A 937 -24.43 3.30 -15.66
N LEU A 938 -23.23 3.43 -15.05
CA LEU A 938 -22.69 2.43 -14.14
C LEU A 938 -23.28 2.52 -12.72
N SER A 939 -23.69 3.72 -12.26
CA SER A 939 -24.17 3.92 -10.88
C SER A 939 -25.36 3.01 -10.51
N PRO A 940 -26.41 2.86 -11.36
CA PRO A 940 -27.55 1.98 -11.07
C PRO A 940 -27.16 0.50 -10.92
N THR A 941 -26.18 0.03 -11.70
CA THR A 941 -25.70 -1.37 -11.65
C THR A 941 -25.13 -1.72 -10.28
N LEU A 942 -24.19 -0.89 -9.80
CA LEU A 942 -23.50 -1.15 -8.53
C LEU A 942 -24.48 -1.09 -7.35
N LEU A 943 -25.49 -0.22 -7.44
CA LEU A 943 -26.58 -0.09 -6.47
C LEU A 943 -27.46 -1.35 -6.40
N VAL A 944 -27.81 -1.99 -7.53
CA VAL A 944 -28.64 -3.23 -7.52
C VAL A 944 -27.91 -4.39 -6.84
N VAL A 945 -26.63 -4.61 -7.16
CA VAL A 945 -25.83 -5.69 -6.53
C VAL A 945 -25.63 -5.39 -5.04
N THR A 946 -25.30 -4.13 -4.70
CA THR A 946 -25.20 -3.66 -3.32
C THR A 946 -26.50 -3.87 -2.54
N HIS A 947 -27.65 -3.48 -3.10
CA HIS A 947 -28.94 -3.62 -2.46
C HIS A 947 -29.27 -5.09 -2.19
N LYS A 948 -29.15 -5.99 -3.18
CA LYS A 948 -29.44 -7.42 -2.98
C LYS A 948 -28.51 -8.07 -1.95
N MET A 949 -27.22 -7.69 -1.95
CA MET A 949 -26.27 -8.17 -0.95
C MET A 949 -26.64 -7.66 0.45
N ASP A 950 -26.91 -6.36 0.61
CA ASP A 950 -27.27 -5.75 1.89
C ASP A 950 -28.60 -6.33 2.43
N THR A 951 -29.66 -6.41 1.63
CA THR A 951 -30.97 -6.97 2.04
C THR A 951 -30.88 -8.42 2.51
N SER A 952 -29.85 -9.18 2.11
CA SER A 952 -29.63 -10.55 2.58
C SER A 952 -29.29 -10.64 4.08
N TYR A 953 -28.95 -9.53 4.73
CA TYR A 953 -28.69 -9.42 6.18
C TYR A 953 -29.87 -8.82 6.97
N GLY A 954 -30.88 -8.25 6.28
CA GLY A 954 -31.94 -7.43 6.87
C GLY A 954 -32.09 -6.09 6.14
N GLN A 955 -33.16 -5.34 6.42
CA GLN A 955 -33.56 -4.14 5.66
C GLN A 955 -32.52 -3.00 5.76
N MET A 956 -31.87 -2.84 6.92
CA MET A 956 -30.76 -1.88 7.09
C MET A 956 -29.38 -2.50 6.79
N GLY A 957 -29.33 -3.75 6.32
CA GLY A 957 -28.15 -4.49 5.87
C GLY A 957 -27.08 -4.79 6.94
N SER A 958 -25.98 -5.41 6.53
CA SER A 958 -24.89 -5.88 7.42
C SER A 958 -24.40 -4.82 8.42
N LEU A 959 -24.13 -5.26 9.65
CA LEU A 959 -23.47 -4.50 10.72
C LEU A 959 -22.12 -3.92 10.27
N PHE A 960 -21.41 -4.63 9.39
CA PHE A 960 -20.03 -4.31 9.04
C PHE A 960 -19.88 -3.50 7.74
N ARG A 961 -20.85 -3.55 6.83
CA ARG A 961 -20.74 -2.90 5.51
C ARG A 961 -22.08 -2.47 4.91
N SER A 962 -21.99 -1.64 3.87
CA SER A 962 -23.02 -1.50 2.84
C SER A 962 -22.32 -1.58 1.49
N GLY A 963 -22.62 -2.62 0.71
CA GLY A 963 -21.82 -2.97 -0.47
C GLY A 963 -20.34 -3.17 -0.12
N SER A 964 -19.44 -2.55 -0.89
CA SER A 964 -17.99 -2.55 -0.62
C SER A 964 -17.56 -1.58 0.50
N ARG A 965 -18.44 -0.70 0.99
CA ARG A 965 -18.11 0.36 1.96
C ARG A 965 -18.32 -0.09 3.41
N GLN A 966 -17.29 0.04 4.24
CA GLN A 966 -17.34 -0.33 5.67
C GLN A 966 -18.15 0.67 6.52
N THR A 967 -18.87 0.16 7.51
CA THR A 967 -19.57 0.99 8.50
C THR A 967 -18.61 1.62 9.52
N LEU A 968 -19.11 2.65 10.22
CA LEU A 968 -18.51 3.18 11.43
C LEU A 968 -18.22 2.09 12.47
N PHE A 969 -19.12 1.13 12.66
CA PHE A 969 -18.97 0.03 13.61
C PHE A 969 -17.78 -0.88 13.23
N ALA A 970 -17.68 -1.34 11.98
CA ALA A 970 -16.55 -2.13 11.52
C ALA A 970 -15.21 -1.40 11.70
N SER A 971 -15.16 -0.11 11.40
CA SER A 971 -13.93 0.68 11.57
C SER A 971 -13.56 0.88 13.05
N GLN A 972 -14.54 1.05 13.95
CA GLN A 972 -14.29 1.08 15.39
C GLN A 972 -13.82 -0.29 15.92
N LEU A 973 -14.45 -1.38 15.50
CA LEU A 973 -14.07 -2.76 15.84
C LEU A 973 -12.60 -3.01 15.50
N MET A 974 -12.22 -2.83 14.22
CA MET A 974 -10.84 -3.04 13.77
C MET A 974 -9.85 -2.14 14.51
N ARG A 975 -10.22 -0.88 14.79
CA ARG A 975 -9.32 0.11 15.40
C ARG A 975 -9.15 -0.05 16.92
N TYR A 976 -10.14 -0.56 17.64
CA TYR A 976 -10.14 -0.56 19.11
C TYR A 976 -10.21 -1.94 19.77
N ALA A 977 -10.89 -2.94 19.18
CA ALA A 977 -10.89 -4.31 19.70
C ALA A 977 -9.64 -5.04 19.21
N ASP A 978 -8.80 -5.59 20.10
CA ASP A 978 -7.60 -6.36 19.69
C ASP A 978 -8.00 -7.75 19.19
N LEU A 979 -8.95 -8.38 19.90
CA LEU A 979 -9.62 -9.62 19.55
C LEU A 979 -11.12 -9.37 19.42
N TYR A 980 -11.83 -10.21 18.65
CA TYR A 980 -13.29 -10.24 18.66
C TYR A 980 -13.84 -11.63 18.32
N SER A 981 -15.06 -11.93 18.76
CA SER A 981 -15.76 -13.18 18.43
C SER A 981 -17.26 -13.06 18.70
N SER A 982 -18.03 -14.06 18.28
CA SER A 982 -19.47 -14.18 18.59
C SER A 982 -19.74 -14.36 20.09
N THR A 983 -18.81 -14.99 20.81
CA THR A 983 -18.92 -15.25 22.25
C THR A 983 -17.54 -15.32 22.90
N CYS A 984 -17.44 -14.91 24.17
CA CYS A 984 -16.22 -15.09 24.96
C CYS A 984 -15.88 -16.58 25.22
N ILE A 985 -16.87 -17.47 25.11
CA ILE A 985 -16.70 -18.93 25.25
C ILE A 985 -15.67 -19.49 24.26
N ASN A 986 -15.49 -18.84 23.11
CA ASN A 986 -14.57 -19.30 22.08
C ASN A 986 -13.09 -19.28 22.52
N LEU A 987 -12.74 -18.51 23.57
CA LEU A 987 -11.42 -18.60 24.23
C LEU A 987 -11.11 -20.00 24.78
N LEU A 988 -12.13 -20.81 25.12
CA LEU A 988 -11.95 -22.17 25.65
C LEU A 988 -11.27 -23.13 24.65
N HIS A 989 -11.29 -22.80 23.35
CA HIS A 989 -10.68 -23.58 22.27
C HIS A 989 -9.17 -23.29 22.09
N TYR A 990 -8.61 -22.31 22.80
CA TYR A 990 -7.21 -21.90 22.70
C TYR A 990 -6.44 -22.16 24.01
N PRO A 991 -5.17 -22.60 23.99
CA PRO A 991 -4.36 -22.76 25.19
C PRO A 991 -3.85 -21.40 25.71
N PHE A 992 -3.52 -21.30 27.01
CA PHE A 992 -3.11 -20.02 27.61
C PHE A 992 -1.74 -19.49 27.16
N ASN A 993 -0.92 -20.30 26.51
CA ASN A 993 0.31 -19.85 25.84
C ASN A 993 0.09 -19.45 24.36
N TYR A 994 -1.16 -19.40 23.88
CA TYR A 994 -1.44 -19.08 22.48
C TYR A 994 -1.07 -17.64 22.12
N LEU A 995 -0.42 -17.47 20.97
CA LEU A 995 -0.18 -16.20 20.32
C LEU A 995 -1.25 -15.99 19.25
N PHE A 996 -2.20 -15.10 19.52
CA PHE A 996 -3.04 -14.53 18.46
C PHE A 996 -2.17 -13.63 17.57
N MET A 997 -2.15 -13.89 16.27
CA MET A 997 -1.42 -13.10 15.29
C MET A 997 -2.36 -12.34 14.36
N ALA A 998 -2.06 -11.06 14.13
CA ALA A 998 -2.53 -10.31 12.97
C ALA A 998 -1.31 -9.99 12.07
N PRO A 999 -1.48 -9.91 10.75
CA PRO A 999 -0.41 -9.47 9.85
C PRO A 999 0.00 -8.02 10.19
N PRO A 1000 1.26 -7.62 9.93
CA PRO A 1000 1.68 -6.24 10.07
C PRO A 1000 0.89 -5.36 9.11
N LEU A 1001 0.30 -4.27 9.61
CA LEU A 1001 -0.43 -3.33 8.77
C LEU A 1001 0.56 -2.41 8.06
N LEU A 1002 0.77 -2.66 6.78
CA LEU A 1002 1.60 -1.85 5.90
C LEU A 1002 0.83 -0.65 5.35
N MET A 1003 1.49 0.50 5.29
CA MET A 1003 1.04 1.67 4.55
C MET A 1003 1.11 1.39 3.03
N PRO A 1004 0.36 2.10 2.17
CA PRO A 1004 0.37 1.85 0.72
C PRO A 1004 1.76 1.95 0.05
N HIS A 1005 2.68 2.73 0.61
CA HIS A 1005 4.07 2.86 0.17
C HIS A 1005 5.05 1.85 0.81
N GLU A 1006 4.56 1.02 1.75
CA GLU A 1006 5.30 -0.11 2.33
C GLU A 1006 4.85 -1.42 1.65
N CYS A 1007 3.62 -1.47 1.11
CA CYS A 1007 3.11 -2.61 0.36
C CYS A 1007 3.92 -2.96 -0.91
N SER A 1008 4.60 -2.00 -1.55
CA SER A 1008 5.50 -2.28 -2.69
C SER A 1008 6.82 -2.94 -2.28
N VAL A 1009 7.17 -2.89 -0.99
CA VAL A 1009 8.41 -3.43 -0.42
C VAL A 1009 8.23 -4.90 0.02
N ALA A 1010 6.99 -5.33 0.26
CA ALA A 1010 6.66 -6.70 0.66
C ALA A 1010 6.90 -7.69 -0.48
N SER A 1011 7.99 -8.46 -0.37
CA SER A 1011 8.40 -9.43 -1.39
C SER A 1011 7.55 -10.71 -1.32
N PRO A 1012 7.06 -11.26 -2.45
CA PRO A 1012 6.21 -12.47 -2.48
C PRO A 1012 6.98 -13.78 -2.22
N GLY A 1013 8.05 -13.73 -1.43
CA GLY A 1013 8.85 -14.88 -0.99
C GLY A 1013 8.66 -15.25 0.48
N ASP A 1014 8.27 -14.29 1.34
CA ASP A 1014 8.25 -14.49 2.79
C ASP A 1014 6.94 -15.15 3.31
N ASP A 1015 5.84 -15.03 2.56
CA ASP A 1015 4.57 -15.70 2.88
C ASP A 1015 4.70 -17.22 2.96
N ILE A 1016 5.58 -17.82 2.15
CA ILE A 1016 5.83 -19.27 2.14
C ILE A 1016 6.54 -19.71 3.42
N ASN A 1017 7.48 -18.90 3.92
CA ASN A 1017 8.24 -19.19 5.15
C ASN A 1017 7.34 -19.09 6.39
N TYR A 1018 6.43 -18.11 6.46
CA TYR A 1018 5.50 -17.97 7.58
C TYR A 1018 4.49 -19.13 7.65
N ILE A 1019 4.03 -19.65 6.51
CA ILE A 1019 3.16 -20.83 6.48
C ILE A 1019 3.94 -22.08 6.92
N GLN A 1020 5.15 -22.32 6.38
CA GLN A 1020 5.96 -23.50 6.75
C GLN A 1020 6.41 -23.50 8.21
N ALA A 1021 6.67 -22.33 8.81
CA ALA A 1021 6.97 -22.21 10.23
C ALA A 1021 5.78 -22.64 11.12
N SER A 1022 4.54 -22.50 10.65
CA SER A 1022 3.35 -22.94 11.38
C SER A 1022 3.14 -24.46 11.34
N GLU A 1023 3.48 -25.13 10.23
CA GLU A 1023 3.33 -26.59 10.10
C GLU A 1023 4.42 -27.39 10.84
N GLN A 1024 5.61 -26.82 11.03
CA GLN A 1024 6.70 -27.51 11.74
C GLN A 1024 6.53 -27.55 13.27
N GLY A 1025 5.61 -26.75 13.83
CA GLY A 1025 5.30 -26.76 15.27
C GLY A 1025 4.44 -27.94 15.75
N SER A 1026 3.96 -28.81 14.85
CA SER A 1026 2.94 -29.84 15.16
C SER A 1026 3.28 -31.25 14.65
N LYS A 1027 4.49 -31.73 14.90
CA LYS A 1027 4.86 -33.15 14.71
C LYS A 1027 5.69 -33.72 15.87
N GLU A 1028 5.41 -34.98 16.17
CA GLU A 1028 6.27 -35.93 16.91
C GLU A 1028 6.68 -35.53 18.34
N TYR A 1029 5.73 -35.67 19.27
CA TYR A 1029 6.03 -36.41 20.50
C TYR A 1029 5.69 -37.89 20.26
N PRO A 1030 6.57 -38.85 20.59
CA PRO A 1030 6.29 -40.27 20.41
C PRO A 1030 5.33 -40.81 21.48
N GLU A 1031 4.53 -41.80 21.11
CA GLU A 1031 3.87 -42.69 22.06
C GLU A 1031 4.91 -43.67 22.62
N ASP A 1032 5.34 -43.49 23.86
CA ASP A 1032 6.02 -44.51 24.67
C ASP A 1032 5.13 -44.82 25.89
N GLY A 1033 4.77 -46.09 26.08
CA GLY A 1033 3.77 -46.50 27.06
C GLY A 1033 4.36 -47.14 28.32
N ASN A 1034 3.88 -46.70 29.49
CA ASN A 1034 3.64 -47.48 30.72
C ASN A 1034 2.75 -46.69 31.68
#